data_AF-A0A2T3W6V2-F1
#
_entry.id   AF-A0A2T3W6V2-F1
#
_cell.length_a   1.000
_cell.length_b   1.000
_cell.length_c   1.000
_cell.angle_alpha   90.00
_cell.angle_beta   90.00
_cell.angle_gamma   90.00
#
_symmetry.space_group_name_H-M   'P 1'
#
loop_
_entity.id
_entity.type
_entity.pdbx_description
1 polymer ?
#
loop_
_entity_poly.entity_id
_entity_poly.type
_entity_poly.pdbx_seq_one_letter_code
_entity_poly.pdbx_strand_id
1 'polypeptide(L)'
;MKIADILSQIDMNTVALPEFQRGYVWNRDQVRGLMRSLYYRYPVGGLLTWKTKGEATATRGTQVSSGTTVSLLLDGQQRMTSLYGVMRGKPPKFFDGNAKAFTGLYFNLDTEEFEFYAPQKMQNNPIWLNVTELYVDGGKLGSLGGLLFSTMPEKAPQYFERASRLRNIGDIDIHIEEIIGEDKTIEVVVDIFNKVNSGGTKLSSGDLALAKVCAEWPEAREEMQKALQEWAKAGFHFKLDWLMRVINAVVTGDAYFSALSSVSSEQFKQGLADAKKAVNRLLNLINSYLGLDSDQVLGSRYSFPLMARYVHVRGKDFNNGVEQQALLYWYIHTFLWGRYAGSTESVLARDLNLISNPNGALDRLIADLQRDRGDLQLKAADFEGATKGARFYPLLYMMTRVSHARDWGNGVELRNALLGNLSQLQVHHVFPQAQLKKAGYNRQQVNALANFTFLTQDTNLEISDALPKEYLPIYEAKHPGVLESHWMPLDAALWSLDQYPAFLAKRRELLAQAANKFLKSLVGGTITAPSETPEDSLPTGGAIVDDSEINVLNEVNAWLNALQLPEGDSRYELTSEQGEVLATLDLAWPNGLQEGLSQPVALLLDETDETHSAVNQAGYLYFTDVSSFKAYVERNVLAVEHGSAVSSN
;
A
#
# COMPACT_ATOMS: atom_id res chain seq x y z
N MET A 1 -31.66 6.14 -23.69
CA MET A 1 -31.01 4.97 -24.32
C MET A 1 -31.10 3.83 -23.33
N LYS A 2 -31.47 2.62 -23.77
CA LYS A 2 -31.64 1.50 -22.85
C LYS A 2 -30.28 1.03 -22.31
N ILE A 3 -30.26 0.57 -21.06
CA ILE A 3 -29.07 -0.04 -20.45
C ILE A 3 -28.50 -1.15 -21.33
N ALA A 4 -29.35 -2.05 -21.83
CA ALA A 4 -28.94 -3.17 -22.68
C ALA A 4 -28.24 -2.71 -23.99
N ASP A 5 -28.65 -1.58 -24.55
CA ASP A 5 -28.04 -1.02 -25.76
C ASP A 5 -26.63 -0.50 -25.46
N ILE A 6 -26.45 0.19 -24.33
CA ILE A 6 -25.14 0.71 -23.90
C ILE A 6 -24.17 -0.45 -23.62
N LEU A 7 -24.63 -1.50 -22.94
CA LEU A 7 -23.81 -2.70 -22.70
C LEU A 7 -23.40 -3.37 -24.01
N SER A 8 -24.29 -3.41 -24.99
CA SER A 8 -23.99 -3.94 -26.33
C SER A 8 -22.99 -3.05 -27.08
N GLN A 9 -23.05 -1.74 -26.90
CA GLN A 9 -22.06 -0.81 -27.45
C GLN A 9 -20.66 -1.01 -26.83
N ILE A 10 -20.59 -1.32 -25.53
CA ILE A 10 -19.35 -1.74 -24.87
C ILE A 10 -18.81 -3.04 -25.48
N ASP A 11 -19.68 -4.04 -25.70
CA ASP A 11 -19.31 -5.31 -26.35
C ASP A 11 -18.73 -5.09 -27.76
N MET A 12 -19.26 -4.12 -28.50
CA MET A 12 -18.84 -3.73 -29.84
C MET A 12 -17.64 -2.77 -29.87
N ASN A 13 -17.09 -2.37 -28.71
CA ASN A 13 -16.05 -1.34 -28.57
C ASN A 13 -16.44 0.04 -29.15
N THR A 14 -17.73 0.34 -29.26
CA THR A 14 -18.23 1.65 -29.69
C THR A 14 -18.42 2.61 -28.51
N VAL A 15 -18.51 2.06 -27.29
CA VAL A 15 -18.36 2.78 -26.03
C VAL A 15 -17.11 2.25 -25.32
N ALA A 16 -16.21 3.14 -24.92
CA ALA A 16 -14.96 2.80 -24.23
C ALA A 16 -14.71 3.69 -23.01
N LEU A 17 -13.80 3.28 -22.13
CA LEU A 17 -13.32 4.13 -21.05
C LEU A 17 -12.07 4.90 -21.50
N PRO A 18 -12.01 6.22 -21.26
CA PRO A 18 -10.77 6.96 -21.39
C PRO A 18 -9.69 6.41 -20.45
N GLU A 19 -8.43 6.37 -20.92
CA GLU A 19 -7.29 5.94 -20.09
C GLU A 19 -7.13 6.75 -18.78
N PHE A 20 -7.56 8.01 -18.81
CA PHE A 20 -7.44 8.93 -17.69
C PHE A 20 -8.36 8.69 -16.50
N GLN A 21 -9.39 7.87 -16.68
CA GLN A 21 -10.26 7.52 -15.56
C GLN A 21 -9.53 6.55 -14.64
N ARG A 22 -9.75 6.61 -13.32
CA ARG A 22 -9.18 5.64 -12.40
C ARG A 22 -9.68 4.20 -12.65
N GLY A 23 -9.09 3.23 -11.96
CA GLY A 23 -9.59 1.87 -11.91
C GLY A 23 -11.03 1.78 -11.37
N TYR A 24 -11.61 0.59 -11.41
CA TYR A 24 -12.91 0.33 -10.79
C TYR A 24 -12.75 0.29 -9.26
N VAL A 25 -13.50 1.14 -8.56
CA VAL A 25 -13.42 1.32 -7.09
C VAL A 25 -14.73 1.01 -6.37
N TRP A 26 -15.79 0.65 -7.10
CA TRP A 26 -17.09 0.39 -6.50
C TRP A 26 -17.15 -0.93 -5.75
N ASN A 27 -17.70 -0.92 -4.54
CA ASN A 27 -17.87 -2.10 -3.69
C ASN A 27 -19.21 -2.83 -3.97
N ARG A 28 -19.41 -3.97 -3.30
CA ARG A 28 -20.64 -4.78 -3.39
C ARG A 28 -21.89 -4.00 -2.99
N ASP A 29 -21.82 -3.14 -2.00
CA ASP A 29 -22.97 -2.34 -1.54
C ASP A 29 -23.42 -1.29 -2.53
N GLN A 30 -22.48 -0.66 -3.24
CA GLN A 30 -22.79 0.28 -4.30
C GLN A 30 -23.42 -0.45 -5.49
N VAL A 31 -22.93 -1.64 -5.84
CA VAL A 31 -23.56 -2.51 -6.86
C VAL A 31 -24.97 -2.92 -6.43
N ARG A 32 -25.13 -3.39 -5.19
CA ARG A 32 -26.41 -3.75 -4.57
C ARG A 32 -27.38 -2.57 -4.58
N GLY A 33 -26.92 -1.40 -4.15
CA GLY A 33 -27.69 -0.16 -4.08
C GLY A 33 -28.11 0.34 -5.46
N LEU A 34 -27.25 0.23 -6.46
CA LEU A 34 -27.57 0.52 -7.86
C LEU A 34 -28.67 -0.40 -8.38
N MET A 35 -28.52 -1.71 -8.20
CA MET A 35 -29.51 -2.70 -8.65
C MET A 35 -30.86 -2.50 -7.96
N ARG A 36 -30.85 -2.23 -6.64
CA ARG A 36 -32.06 -1.89 -5.87
C ARG A 36 -32.74 -0.63 -6.40
N SER A 37 -31.97 0.43 -6.66
CA SER A 37 -32.50 1.69 -7.19
C SER A 37 -33.14 1.50 -8.56
N LEU A 38 -32.51 0.74 -9.45
CA LEU A 38 -33.05 0.40 -10.77
C LEU A 38 -34.32 -0.46 -10.68
N TYR A 39 -34.34 -1.45 -9.78
CA TYR A 39 -35.50 -2.31 -9.55
C TYR A 39 -36.74 -1.52 -9.13
N TYR A 40 -36.58 -0.56 -8.21
CA TYR A 40 -37.65 0.33 -7.74
C TYR A 40 -37.87 1.57 -8.61
N ARG A 41 -37.19 1.68 -9.76
CA ARG A 41 -37.28 2.84 -10.68
C ARG A 41 -36.90 4.17 -10.04
N TYR A 42 -36.00 4.15 -9.07
CA TYR A 42 -35.41 5.36 -8.51
C TYR A 42 -34.38 5.97 -9.46
N PRO A 43 -34.23 7.30 -9.48
CA PRO A 43 -33.21 7.95 -10.31
C PRO A 43 -31.80 7.49 -9.94
N VAL A 44 -31.02 7.07 -10.93
CA VAL A 44 -29.62 6.65 -10.76
C VAL A 44 -28.62 7.61 -11.39
N GLY A 45 -29.09 8.79 -11.83
CA GLY A 45 -28.32 9.79 -12.57
C GLY A 45 -28.21 9.49 -14.07
N GLY A 46 -27.86 10.50 -14.87
CA GLY A 46 -27.54 10.34 -16.30
C GLY A 46 -26.11 9.83 -16.53
N LEU A 47 -25.73 9.61 -17.79
CA LEU A 47 -24.36 9.38 -18.21
C LEU A 47 -23.86 10.59 -19.00
N LEU A 48 -22.55 10.80 -18.98
CA LEU A 48 -21.88 11.77 -19.83
C LEU A 48 -20.93 11.01 -20.76
N THR A 49 -21.07 11.20 -22.07
CA THR A 49 -20.18 10.59 -23.06
C THR A 49 -19.53 11.66 -23.94
N TRP A 50 -18.36 11.35 -24.50
CA TRP A 50 -17.69 12.19 -25.48
C TRP A 50 -17.48 11.42 -26.78
N LYS A 51 -18.10 11.89 -27.86
CA LYS A 51 -17.94 11.32 -29.20
C LYS A 51 -16.71 11.88 -29.88
N THR A 52 -15.77 11.01 -30.20
CA THR A 52 -14.50 11.37 -30.87
C THR A 52 -14.10 10.32 -31.90
N LYS A 53 -13.17 10.65 -32.80
CA LYS A 53 -12.59 9.68 -33.75
C LYS A 53 -11.60 8.79 -32.99
N GLY A 54 -11.59 7.50 -33.28
CA GLY A 54 -10.75 6.50 -32.58
C GLY A 54 -9.24 6.78 -32.58
N GLU A 55 -8.75 7.63 -33.49
CA GLU A 55 -7.33 8.04 -33.57
C GLU A 55 -6.93 9.09 -32.53
N ALA A 56 -7.88 9.78 -31.91
CA ALA A 56 -7.62 10.96 -31.09
C ALA A 56 -7.53 10.70 -29.58
N THR A 57 -7.71 9.46 -29.11
CA THR A 57 -7.79 9.17 -27.67
C THR A 57 -7.35 7.76 -27.31
N ALA A 58 -6.42 7.65 -26.37
CA ALA A 58 -6.07 6.39 -25.73
C ALA A 58 -7.26 5.82 -24.93
N THR A 59 -7.68 4.62 -25.28
CA THR A 59 -8.76 3.88 -24.63
C THR A 59 -8.23 2.70 -23.84
N ARG A 60 -8.72 2.52 -22.62
CA ARG A 60 -8.28 1.41 -21.78
C ARG A 60 -8.62 0.06 -22.39
N GLY A 61 -7.64 -0.84 -22.46
CA GLY A 61 -7.83 -2.26 -22.85
C GLY A 61 -8.44 -2.51 -24.24
N THR A 62 -8.51 -1.50 -25.10
CA THR A 62 -9.20 -1.58 -26.40
C THR A 62 -8.38 -0.87 -27.48
N GLN A 63 -8.00 -1.58 -28.54
CA GLN A 63 -7.49 -0.94 -29.76
C GLN A 63 -8.66 -0.67 -30.70
N VAL A 64 -8.95 0.62 -30.93
CA VAL A 64 -10.01 1.05 -31.83
C VAL A 64 -9.41 1.20 -33.24
N SER A 65 -10.02 0.57 -34.23
CA SER A 65 -9.61 0.70 -35.64
C SER A 65 -9.74 2.15 -36.14
N SER A 66 -8.70 2.66 -36.80
CA SER A 66 -8.68 3.95 -37.49
C SER A 66 -9.94 4.20 -38.32
N GLY A 67 -10.56 5.37 -38.15
CA GLY A 67 -11.74 5.82 -38.89
C GLY A 67 -13.11 5.54 -38.24
N THR A 68 -13.17 4.88 -37.08
CA THR A 68 -14.44 4.63 -36.36
C THR A 68 -14.69 5.69 -35.29
N THR A 69 -15.90 6.23 -35.20
CA THR A 69 -16.31 7.12 -34.11
C THR A 69 -16.54 6.29 -32.84
N VAL A 70 -15.92 6.70 -31.73
CA VAL A 70 -16.06 6.07 -30.41
C VAL A 70 -16.67 7.06 -29.43
N SER A 71 -17.54 6.55 -28.56
CA SER A 71 -18.11 7.30 -27.44
C SER A 71 -17.35 6.96 -26.16
N LEU A 72 -16.57 7.89 -25.63
CA LEU A 72 -15.88 7.73 -24.37
C LEU A 72 -16.81 8.01 -23.20
N LEU A 73 -16.96 7.06 -22.28
CA LEU A 73 -17.78 7.23 -21.09
C LEU A 73 -17.04 8.09 -20.06
N LEU A 74 -17.48 9.33 -19.88
CA LEU A 74 -16.87 10.29 -18.97
C LEU A 74 -17.45 10.22 -17.57
N ASP A 75 -18.76 10.08 -17.44
CA ASP A 75 -19.43 9.90 -16.15
C ASP A 75 -20.29 8.65 -16.13
N GLY A 76 -20.37 8.00 -14.97
CA GLY A 76 -21.10 6.74 -14.79
C GLY A 76 -20.29 5.50 -15.16
N GLN A 77 -18.96 5.63 -15.30
CA GLN A 77 -18.02 4.51 -15.47
C GLN A 77 -18.32 3.36 -14.51
N GLN A 78 -18.37 3.66 -13.22
CA GLN A 78 -18.51 2.65 -12.18
C GLN A 78 -19.88 1.97 -12.29
N ARG A 79 -20.97 2.75 -12.44
CA ARG A 79 -22.34 2.25 -12.65
C ARG A 79 -22.43 1.30 -13.85
N MET A 80 -21.92 1.72 -15.01
CA MET A 80 -21.97 0.92 -16.23
C MET A 80 -21.09 -0.33 -16.16
N THR A 81 -19.93 -0.24 -15.50
CA THR A 81 -19.05 -1.38 -15.27
C THR A 81 -19.73 -2.42 -14.37
N SER A 82 -20.42 -1.99 -13.30
CA SER A 82 -21.19 -2.88 -12.45
C SER A 82 -22.33 -3.56 -13.20
N LEU A 83 -23.11 -2.80 -13.98
CA LEU A 83 -24.22 -3.35 -14.78
C LEU A 83 -23.72 -4.32 -15.84
N TYR A 84 -22.61 -4.00 -16.51
CA TYR A 84 -21.96 -4.90 -17.45
C TYR A 84 -21.59 -6.21 -16.76
N GLY A 85 -20.90 -6.11 -15.62
CA GLY A 85 -20.48 -7.25 -14.83
C GLY A 85 -21.63 -8.15 -14.37
N VAL A 86 -22.70 -7.57 -13.83
CA VAL A 86 -23.90 -8.32 -13.39
C VAL A 86 -24.61 -8.97 -14.58
N MET A 87 -24.88 -8.22 -15.66
CA MET A 87 -25.74 -8.68 -16.76
C MET A 87 -25.02 -9.54 -17.80
N ARG A 88 -23.70 -9.38 -17.97
CA ARG A 88 -22.88 -10.22 -18.88
C ARG A 88 -22.18 -11.35 -18.15
N GLY A 89 -22.12 -11.30 -16.81
CA GLY A 89 -21.45 -12.29 -15.97
C GLY A 89 -19.92 -12.27 -16.05
N LYS A 90 -19.35 -11.24 -16.68
CA LYS A 90 -17.90 -11.06 -16.84
C LYS A 90 -17.53 -9.58 -16.85
N PRO A 91 -16.32 -9.21 -16.41
CA PRO A 91 -15.83 -7.84 -16.54
C PRO A 91 -15.67 -7.41 -18.01
N PRO A 92 -15.80 -6.10 -18.31
CA PRO A 92 -15.45 -5.57 -19.62
C PRO A 92 -13.93 -5.62 -19.86
N LYS A 93 -13.47 -5.49 -21.12
CA LYS A 93 -12.03 -5.60 -21.46
C LYS A 93 -11.16 -4.53 -20.81
N PHE A 94 -11.71 -3.34 -20.58
CA PHE A 94 -11.05 -2.21 -19.94
C PHE A 94 -11.04 -2.28 -18.41
N PHE A 95 -11.47 -3.40 -17.83
CA PHE A 95 -11.64 -3.51 -16.40
C PHE A 95 -10.31 -3.59 -15.66
N ASP A 96 -10.11 -2.67 -14.73
CA ASP A 96 -8.96 -2.60 -13.83
C ASP A 96 -9.51 -2.54 -12.39
N GLY A 97 -9.76 -3.70 -11.77
CA GLY A 97 -10.37 -3.81 -10.44
C GLY A 97 -10.96 -5.21 -10.14
N ASN A 98 -11.97 -5.28 -9.26
CA ASN A 98 -12.49 -6.56 -8.73
C ASN A 98 -13.76 -7.10 -9.38
N ALA A 99 -13.64 -8.18 -10.15
CA ALA A 99 -14.81 -8.82 -10.74
C ALA A 99 -15.76 -9.43 -9.67
N LYS A 100 -15.27 -9.72 -8.46
CA LYS A 100 -16.09 -10.16 -7.32
C LYS A 100 -16.99 -9.07 -6.75
N ALA A 101 -16.78 -7.81 -7.12
CA ALA A 101 -17.62 -6.70 -6.66
C ALA A 101 -19.05 -6.76 -7.24
N PHE A 102 -19.23 -7.39 -8.40
CA PHE A 102 -20.53 -7.49 -9.08
C PHE A 102 -20.95 -8.92 -9.44
N THR A 103 -20.12 -9.93 -9.18
CA THR A 103 -20.48 -11.34 -9.38
C THR A 103 -21.07 -11.96 -8.12
N GLY A 104 -21.99 -12.91 -8.29
CA GLY A 104 -22.65 -13.60 -7.18
C GLY A 104 -23.70 -12.75 -6.45
N LEU A 105 -24.34 -11.82 -7.16
CA LEU A 105 -25.49 -11.08 -6.66
C LEU A 105 -26.77 -11.93 -6.79
N TYR A 106 -27.52 -12.05 -5.70
CA TYR A 106 -28.79 -12.77 -5.62
C TYR A 106 -29.92 -11.81 -5.25
N PHE A 107 -31.13 -12.17 -5.67
CA PHE A 107 -32.36 -11.45 -5.40
C PHE A 107 -33.35 -12.36 -4.69
N ASN A 108 -33.86 -11.93 -3.54
CA ASN A 108 -34.87 -12.67 -2.78
C ASN A 108 -36.26 -12.39 -3.35
N LEU A 109 -36.93 -13.43 -3.87
CA LEU A 109 -38.25 -13.28 -4.47
C LEU A 109 -39.35 -12.97 -3.46
N ASP A 110 -39.16 -13.17 -2.16
CA ASP A 110 -40.16 -12.88 -1.11
C ASP A 110 -40.00 -11.48 -0.53
N THR A 111 -38.76 -11.12 -0.12
CA THR A 111 -38.45 -9.83 0.52
C THR A 111 -38.09 -8.71 -0.47
N GLU A 112 -37.84 -9.05 -1.74
CA GLU A 112 -37.34 -8.12 -2.79
C GLU A 112 -35.97 -7.50 -2.47
N GLU A 113 -35.18 -8.19 -1.65
CA GLU A 113 -33.84 -7.74 -1.26
C GLU A 113 -32.74 -8.32 -2.14
N PHE A 114 -31.70 -7.51 -2.35
CA PHE A 114 -30.48 -7.92 -3.04
C PHE A 114 -29.41 -8.27 -2.01
N GLU A 115 -28.79 -9.43 -2.13
CA GLU A 115 -27.66 -9.85 -1.29
C GLU A 115 -26.62 -10.61 -2.13
N PHE A 116 -25.36 -10.55 -1.74
CA PHE A 116 -24.33 -11.41 -2.34
C PHE A 116 -24.37 -12.80 -1.73
N TYR A 117 -23.95 -13.79 -2.50
CA TYR A 117 -24.08 -15.20 -2.15
C TYR A 117 -23.54 -15.53 -0.74
N ALA A 118 -24.42 -16.08 0.10
CA ALA A 118 -24.10 -16.60 1.42
C ALA A 118 -24.62 -18.04 1.54
N PRO A 119 -23.75 -19.07 1.60
CA PRO A 119 -24.16 -20.47 1.59
C PRO A 119 -25.21 -20.81 2.67
N GLN A 120 -25.02 -20.31 3.89
CA GLN A 120 -25.92 -20.57 5.03
C GLN A 120 -27.36 -20.09 4.79
N LYS A 121 -27.56 -19.01 4.02
CA LYS A 121 -28.89 -18.44 3.72
C LYS A 121 -29.49 -18.97 2.41
N MET A 122 -28.63 -19.26 1.42
CA MET A 122 -29.05 -19.38 0.01
C MET A 122 -28.88 -20.78 -0.58
N GLN A 123 -28.09 -21.66 0.04
CA GLN A 123 -27.87 -23.00 -0.50
C GLN A 123 -29.18 -23.80 -0.51
N ASN A 124 -29.55 -24.34 -1.68
CA ASN A 124 -30.78 -25.09 -1.91
C ASN A 124 -32.09 -24.31 -1.67
N ASN A 125 -32.05 -22.98 -1.59
CA ASN A 125 -33.26 -22.16 -1.42
C ASN A 125 -33.71 -21.54 -2.77
N PRO A 126 -34.81 -22.01 -3.37
CA PRO A 126 -35.25 -21.57 -4.69
C PRO A 126 -35.80 -20.13 -4.73
N ILE A 127 -36.00 -19.48 -3.57
CA ILE A 127 -36.45 -18.08 -3.47
C ILE A 127 -35.30 -17.12 -3.82
N TRP A 128 -34.04 -17.54 -3.63
CA TRP A 128 -32.87 -16.75 -3.95
C TRP A 128 -32.47 -16.96 -5.41
N LEU A 129 -32.73 -15.96 -6.24
CA LEU A 129 -32.44 -15.98 -7.67
C LEU A 129 -31.07 -15.36 -7.94
N ASN A 130 -30.16 -16.09 -8.58
CA ASN A 130 -28.91 -15.51 -9.09
C ASN A 130 -29.24 -14.51 -10.20
N VAL A 131 -28.91 -13.23 -9.96
CA VAL A 131 -29.27 -12.14 -10.87
C VAL A 131 -28.57 -12.30 -12.21
N THR A 132 -27.28 -12.67 -12.24
CA THR A 132 -26.51 -12.84 -13.49
C THR A 132 -27.09 -13.93 -14.38
N GLU A 133 -27.50 -15.06 -13.79
CA GLU A 133 -28.09 -16.17 -14.54
C GLU A 133 -29.37 -15.77 -15.27
N LEU A 134 -30.14 -14.83 -14.73
CA LEU A 134 -31.34 -14.30 -15.37
C LEU A 134 -31.05 -13.52 -16.66
N TYR A 135 -29.86 -12.92 -16.79
CA TYR A 135 -29.48 -12.15 -17.98
C TYR A 135 -28.74 -12.96 -19.04
N VAL A 136 -27.81 -13.81 -18.61
CA VAL A 136 -26.91 -14.57 -19.50
C VAL A 136 -27.62 -15.76 -20.13
N ASP A 137 -28.54 -16.41 -19.40
CA ASP A 137 -29.22 -17.62 -19.85
C ASP A 137 -30.71 -17.32 -20.12
N GLY A 138 -30.99 -16.81 -21.32
CA GLY A 138 -32.32 -16.35 -21.73
C GLY A 138 -33.45 -17.39 -21.64
N GLY A 139 -33.13 -18.67 -21.36
CA GLY A 139 -34.09 -19.74 -21.12
C GLY A 139 -34.53 -19.92 -19.66
N LYS A 140 -33.84 -19.30 -18.69
CA LYS A 140 -34.08 -19.59 -17.26
C LYS A 140 -35.31 -18.94 -16.64
N LEU A 141 -35.88 -17.88 -17.22
CA LEU A 141 -37.13 -17.31 -16.70
C LEU A 141 -38.30 -18.31 -16.82
N GLY A 142 -38.34 -19.08 -17.91
CA GLY A 142 -39.33 -20.13 -18.13
C GLY A 142 -39.12 -21.34 -17.20
N SER A 143 -37.87 -21.81 -17.05
CA SER A 143 -37.57 -22.92 -16.12
C SER A 143 -37.76 -22.53 -14.65
N LEU A 144 -37.44 -21.27 -14.28
CA LEU A 144 -37.73 -20.71 -12.97
C LEU A 144 -39.23 -20.69 -12.73
N GLY A 145 -40.03 -20.25 -13.71
CA GLY A 145 -41.49 -20.35 -13.65
C GLY A 145 -41.95 -21.77 -13.31
N GLY A 146 -41.52 -22.79 -14.06
CA GLY A 146 -41.85 -24.19 -13.79
C GLY A 146 -41.42 -24.69 -12.41
N LEU A 147 -40.24 -24.30 -11.94
CA LEU A 147 -39.74 -24.64 -10.60
C LEU A 147 -40.59 -23.98 -9.51
N LEU A 148 -40.92 -22.69 -9.65
CA LEU A 148 -41.72 -21.96 -8.67
C LEU A 148 -43.16 -22.48 -8.62
N PHE A 149 -43.77 -22.80 -9.77
CA PHE A 149 -45.12 -23.38 -9.82
C PHE A 149 -45.18 -24.79 -9.22
N SER A 150 -44.10 -25.59 -9.30
CA SER A 150 -44.06 -26.94 -8.73
C SER A 150 -43.73 -26.96 -7.22
N THR A 151 -42.94 -25.99 -6.74
CA THR A 151 -42.49 -25.95 -5.33
C THR A 151 -43.32 -25.00 -4.47
N MET A 152 -43.85 -23.91 -5.04
CA MET A 152 -44.54 -22.82 -4.33
C MET A 152 -45.71 -22.25 -5.16
N PRO A 153 -46.73 -23.07 -5.50
CA PRO A 153 -47.78 -22.70 -6.45
C PRO A 153 -48.58 -21.44 -6.07
N GLU A 154 -48.79 -21.20 -4.77
CA GLU A 154 -49.54 -20.03 -4.29
C GLU A 154 -48.82 -18.70 -4.50
N LYS A 155 -47.49 -18.67 -4.33
CA LYS A 155 -46.66 -17.46 -4.49
C LYS A 155 -46.04 -17.34 -5.90
N ALA A 156 -46.10 -18.40 -6.72
CA ALA A 156 -45.47 -18.45 -8.03
C ALA A 156 -45.83 -17.29 -8.98
N PRO A 157 -47.10 -16.84 -9.10
CA PRO A 157 -47.42 -15.69 -9.95
C PRO A 157 -46.72 -14.40 -9.51
N GLN A 158 -46.69 -14.14 -8.19
CA GLN A 158 -46.04 -12.96 -7.61
C GLN A 158 -44.52 -13.01 -7.83
N TYR A 159 -43.90 -14.16 -7.57
CA TYR A 159 -42.46 -14.34 -7.76
C TYR A 159 -42.06 -14.22 -9.24
N PHE A 160 -42.88 -14.74 -10.15
CA PHE A 160 -42.64 -14.60 -11.58
C PHE A 160 -42.72 -13.13 -12.04
N GLU A 161 -43.68 -12.36 -11.52
CA GLU A 161 -43.77 -10.92 -11.78
C GLU A 161 -42.51 -10.19 -11.29
N ARG A 162 -42.05 -10.50 -10.06
CA ARG A 162 -40.83 -9.92 -9.47
C ARG A 162 -39.58 -10.26 -10.28
N ALA A 163 -39.43 -11.51 -10.72
CA ALA A 163 -38.33 -11.94 -11.60
C ALA A 163 -38.39 -11.25 -12.97
N SER A 164 -39.58 -11.08 -13.54
CA SER A 164 -39.77 -10.36 -14.81
C SER A 164 -39.39 -8.87 -14.67
N ARG A 165 -39.77 -8.23 -13.56
CA ARG A 165 -39.39 -6.84 -13.24
C ARG A 165 -37.87 -6.70 -13.14
N LEU A 166 -37.21 -7.65 -12.49
CA LEU A 166 -35.75 -7.70 -12.40
C LEU A 166 -35.12 -7.81 -13.80
N ARG A 167 -35.59 -8.75 -14.64
CA ARG A 167 -35.09 -8.91 -16.03
C ARG A 167 -35.21 -7.60 -16.83
N ASN A 168 -36.32 -6.88 -16.66
CA ASN A 168 -36.63 -5.65 -17.38
C ASN A 168 -35.80 -4.43 -16.93
N ILE A 169 -34.87 -4.56 -15.97
CA ILE A 169 -33.89 -3.50 -15.67
C ILE A 169 -33.06 -3.17 -16.92
N GLY A 170 -32.74 -4.15 -17.77
CA GLY A 170 -31.99 -3.91 -19.01
C GLY A 170 -32.70 -2.96 -19.99
N ASP A 171 -34.04 -2.88 -19.91
CA ASP A 171 -34.87 -2.01 -20.76
C ASP A 171 -35.08 -0.61 -20.18
N ILE A 172 -34.46 -0.29 -19.03
CA ILE A 172 -34.54 1.05 -18.44
C ILE A 172 -33.78 2.04 -19.33
N ASP A 173 -34.45 3.13 -19.69
CA ASP A 173 -33.81 4.27 -20.34
C ASP A 173 -33.02 5.10 -19.35
N ILE A 174 -31.75 5.32 -19.67
CA ILE A 174 -30.88 6.30 -19.01
C ILE A 174 -30.67 7.50 -19.94
N HIS A 175 -30.70 8.70 -19.35
CA HIS A 175 -30.34 9.93 -20.04
C HIS A 175 -28.84 9.94 -20.31
N ILE A 176 -28.45 10.17 -21.57
CA ILE A 176 -27.05 10.31 -21.96
C ILE A 176 -26.87 11.72 -22.52
N GLU A 177 -26.04 12.50 -21.85
CA GLU A 177 -25.56 13.77 -22.38
C GLU A 177 -24.31 13.50 -23.23
N GLU A 178 -24.35 13.89 -24.50
CA GLU A 178 -23.23 13.64 -25.43
C GLU A 178 -22.47 14.93 -25.71
N ILE A 179 -21.18 14.94 -25.41
CA ILE A 179 -20.25 15.99 -25.82
C ILE A 179 -19.82 15.69 -27.26
N ILE A 180 -20.11 16.64 -28.16
CA ILE A 180 -19.81 16.55 -29.59
C ILE A 180 -19.15 17.86 -30.03
N GLY A 181 -18.14 17.79 -30.90
CA GLY A 181 -17.47 18.94 -31.48
C GLY A 181 -15.97 18.70 -31.66
N GLU A 182 -15.40 19.12 -32.78
CA GLU A 182 -13.94 19.01 -33.02
C GLU A 182 -13.14 19.95 -32.10
N ASP A 183 -13.80 20.94 -31.49
CA ASP A 183 -13.25 21.87 -30.50
C ASP A 183 -13.16 21.27 -29.08
N LYS A 184 -13.72 20.08 -28.85
CA LYS A 184 -13.74 19.41 -27.55
C LYS A 184 -12.48 18.56 -27.40
N THR A 185 -11.38 19.21 -27.04
CA THR A 185 -10.11 18.55 -26.74
C THR A 185 -10.18 17.75 -25.43
N ILE A 186 -9.21 16.86 -25.20
CA ILE A 186 -9.09 16.08 -23.96
C ILE A 186 -9.07 17.00 -22.73
N GLU A 187 -8.35 18.12 -22.80
CA GLU A 187 -8.26 19.11 -21.71
C GLU A 187 -9.64 19.69 -21.36
N VAL A 188 -10.42 20.10 -22.37
CA VAL A 188 -11.80 20.60 -22.17
C VAL A 188 -12.70 19.53 -21.56
N VAL A 189 -12.55 18.28 -22.01
CA VAL A 189 -13.34 17.14 -21.53
C VAL A 189 -13.03 16.79 -20.08
N VAL A 190 -11.75 16.82 -19.70
CA VAL A 190 -11.29 16.65 -18.32
C VAL A 190 -11.85 17.76 -17.42
N ASP A 191 -11.86 19.01 -17.89
CA ASP A 191 -12.44 20.13 -17.14
C ASP A 191 -13.96 19.99 -16.94
N ILE A 192 -14.67 19.57 -17.99
CA ILE A 192 -16.11 19.26 -17.90
C ILE A 192 -16.35 18.14 -16.90
N PHE A 193 -15.56 17.06 -16.96
CA PHE A 193 -15.64 15.95 -16.01
C PHE A 193 -15.48 16.45 -14.56
N ASN A 194 -14.45 17.26 -14.27
CA ASN A 194 -14.19 17.76 -12.92
C ASN A 194 -15.31 18.67 -12.39
N LYS A 195 -15.92 19.49 -13.26
CA LYS A 195 -17.06 20.35 -12.89
C LYS A 195 -18.31 19.53 -12.58
N VAL A 196 -18.60 18.52 -13.39
CA VAL A 196 -19.76 17.64 -13.23
C VAL A 196 -19.60 16.73 -12.00
N ASN A 197 -18.39 16.25 -11.72
CA ASN A 197 -18.07 15.38 -10.57
C ASN A 197 -17.73 16.11 -9.27
N SER A 198 -18.11 17.37 -9.12
CA SER A 198 -17.82 18.17 -7.92
C SER A 198 -18.43 17.64 -6.61
N GLY A 199 -19.46 16.77 -6.70
CA GLY A 199 -20.05 16.06 -5.56
C GLY A 199 -19.67 14.57 -5.42
N GLY A 200 -18.80 14.03 -6.30
CA GLY A 200 -18.30 12.66 -6.27
C GLY A 200 -16.81 12.57 -5.91
N THR A 201 -16.16 11.41 -6.09
CA THR A 201 -14.71 11.32 -5.89
C THR A 201 -13.98 12.05 -7.02
N LYS A 202 -13.32 13.17 -6.69
CA LYS A 202 -12.55 13.97 -7.65
C LYS A 202 -11.33 13.18 -8.15
N LEU A 203 -10.94 13.39 -9.41
CA LEU A 203 -9.62 12.96 -9.89
C LEU A 203 -8.55 13.81 -9.19
N SER A 204 -7.46 13.20 -8.76
CA SER A 204 -6.31 13.94 -8.23
C SER A 204 -5.60 14.69 -9.37
N SER A 205 -4.85 15.75 -9.04
CA SER A 205 -3.99 16.41 -10.04
C SER A 205 -2.98 15.46 -10.68
N GLY A 206 -2.57 14.40 -9.98
CA GLY A 206 -1.73 13.32 -10.52
C GLY A 206 -2.45 12.46 -11.56
N ASP A 207 -3.74 12.14 -11.33
CA ASP A 207 -4.56 11.42 -12.31
C ASP A 207 -4.75 12.23 -13.58
N LEU A 208 -4.95 13.55 -13.45
CA LEU A 208 -5.06 14.47 -14.59
C LEU A 208 -3.74 14.63 -15.36
N ALA A 209 -2.61 14.55 -14.68
CA ALA A 209 -1.31 14.53 -15.34
C ALA A 209 -1.11 13.23 -16.12
N LEU A 210 -1.37 12.09 -15.50
CA LEU A 210 -1.27 10.78 -16.16
C LEU A 210 -2.25 10.66 -17.33
N ALA A 211 -3.44 11.25 -17.20
CA ALA A 211 -4.43 11.36 -18.26
C ALA A 211 -3.87 11.94 -19.56
N LYS A 212 -3.22 13.10 -19.42
CA LYS A 212 -2.65 13.86 -20.53
C LYS A 212 -1.50 13.09 -21.17
N VAL A 213 -0.67 12.45 -20.36
CA VAL A 213 0.42 11.59 -20.85
C VAL A 213 -0.14 10.39 -21.61
N CYS A 214 -1.11 9.68 -21.05
CA CYS A 214 -1.70 8.50 -21.70
C CYS A 214 -2.38 8.85 -23.03
N ALA A 215 -2.90 10.07 -23.18
CA ALA A 215 -3.51 10.51 -24.43
C ALA A 215 -2.54 10.50 -25.62
N GLU A 216 -1.28 10.88 -25.39
CA GLU A 216 -0.24 10.91 -26.44
C GLU A 216 0.64 9.64 -26.41
N TRP A 217 0.74 8.98 -25.25
CA TRP A 217 1.48 7.75 -25.02
C TRP A 217 0.62 6.69 -24.30
N PRO A 218 -0.20 5.93 -25.04
CA PRO A 218 -1.15 4.96 -24.47
C PRO A 218 -0.52 3.92 -23.53
N GLU A 219 0.74 3.53 -23.77
CA GLU A 219 1.46 2.51 -23.02
C GLU A 219 2.07 3.02 -21.71
N ALA A 220 1.98 4.32 -21.39
CA ALA A 220 2.63 4.94 -20.23
C ALA A 220 2.36 4.20 -18.91
N ARG A 221 1.09 3.85 -18.67
CA ARG A 221 0.66 3.13 -17.45
C ARG A 221 1.25 1.72 -17.37
N GLU A 222 1.30 1.00 -18.50
CA GLU A 222 1.87 -0.35 -18.57
C GLU A 222 3.37 -0.31 -18.27
N GLU A 223 4.11 0.66 -18.82
CA GLU A 223 5.54 0.83 -18.59
C GLU A 223 5.87 1.20 -17.14
N MET A 224 5.04 2.04 -16.51
CA MET A 224 5.14 2.32 -15.07
C MET A 224 4.92 1.04 -14.23
N GLN A 225 3.92 0.22 -14.58
CA GLN A 225 3.66 -1.04 -13.89
C GLN A 225 4.82 -2.04 -14.06
N LYS A 226 5.45 -2.09 -15.24
CA LYS A 226 6.66 -2.92 -15.46
C LYS A 226 7.79 -2.52 -14.52
N ALA A 227 8.06 -1.22 -14.35
CA ALA A 227 9.08 -0.75 -13.41
C ALA A 227 8.77 -1.16 -11.95
N LEU A 228 7.52 -1.03 -11.52
CA LEU A 228 7.09 -1.47 -10.18
C LEU A 228 7.28 -2.98 -9.97
N GLN A 229 6.97 -3.80 -10.98
CA GLN A 229 7.14 -5.25 -10.92
C GLN A 229 8.62 -5.67 -10.87
N GLU A 230 9.52 -4.93 -11.51
CA GLU A 230 10.96 -5.19 -11.41
C GLU A 230 11.47 -4.98 -9.99
N TRP A 231 11.06 -3.90 -9.32
CA TRP A 231 11.41 -3.66 -7.91
C TRP A 231 10.79 -4.70 -6.97
N ALA A 232 9.55 -5.12 -7.22
CA ALA A 232 8.87 -6.16 -6.43
C ALA A 232 9.64 -7.48 -6.48
N LYS A 233 10.17 -7.87 -7.64
CA LYS A 233 11.04 -9.06 -7.79
C LYS A 233 12.36 -8.94 -7.02
N ALA A 234 12.86 -7.73 -6.81
CA ALA A 234 14.04 -7.44 -6.01
C ALA A 234 13.74 -7.28 -4.50
N GLY A 235 12.47 -7.44 -4.08
CA GLY A 235 12.07 -7.34 -2.68
C GLY A 235 11.63 -5.95 -2.22
N PHE A 236 11.33 -5.02 -3.15
CA PHE A 236 10.85 -3.66 -2.84
C PHE A 236 9.47 -3.39 -3.44
N HIS A 237 8.49 -3.01 -2.62
CA HIS A 237 7.12 -2.83 -3.06
C HIS A 237 6.76 -1.34 -3.07
N PHE A 238 6.55 -0.77 -4.26
CA PHE A 238 6.17 0.64 -4.41
C PHE A 238 4.79 0.79 -5.05
N LYS A 239 4.10 1.89 -4.75
CA LYS A 239 2.78 2.23 -5.31
C LYS A 239 2.91 3.11 -6.56
N LEU A 240 1.89 3.11 -7.41
CA LEU A 240 1.87 3.93 -8.64
C LEU A 240 1.95 5.44 -8.34
N ASP A 241 1.22 5.92 -7.32
CA ASP A 241 1.29 7.33 -6.88
C ASP A 241 2.71 7.71 -6.44
N TRP A 242 3.40 6.83 -5.72
CA TRP A 242 4.80 7.05 -5.33
C TRP A 242 5.70 7.21 -6.56
N LEU A 243 5.55 6.35 -7.57
CA LEU A 243 6.34 6.44 -8.80
C LEU A 243 6.03 7.73 -9.56
N MET A 244 4.75 8.13 -9.63
CA MET A 244 4.35 9.43 -10.19
C MET A 244 5.05 10.60 -9.48
N ARG A 245 5.19 10.57 -8.15
CA ARG A 245 5.90 11.61 -7.40
C ARG A 245 7.40 11.63 -7.71
N VAL A 246 8.02 10.46 -7.86
CA VAL A 246 9.43 10.37 -8.26
C VAL A 246 9.62 10.96 -9.65
N ILE A 247 8.76 10.61 -10.62
CA ILE A 247 8.82 11.16 -11.99
C ILE A 247 8.61 12.67 -11.96
N ASN A 248 7.62 13.17 -11.21
CA ASN A 248 7.39 14.61 -11.09
C ASN A 248 8.64 15.32 -10.55
N ALA A 249 9.18 14.88 -9.42
CA ALA A 249 10.37 15.48 -8.83
C ALA A 249 11.56 15.43 -9.79
N VAL A 250 11.80 14.31 -10.47
CA VAL A 250 12.91 14.13 -11.42
C VAL A 250 12.76 15.06 -12.64
N VAL A 251 11.56 15.19 -13.20
CA VAL A 251 11.32 15.99 -14.41
C VAL A 251 11.23 17.48 -14.09
N THR A 252 10.36 17.86 -13.15
CA THR A 252 9.98 19.25 -12.91
C THR A 252 10.80 19.89 -11.79
N GLY A 253 11.30 19.08 -10.83
CA GLY A 253 11.87 19.60 -9.58
C GLY A 253 10.81 20.10 -8.60
N ASP A 254 9.53 19.82 -8.84
CA ASP A 254 8.40 20.24 -8.02
C ASP A 254 7.77 19.03 -7.30
N ALA A 255 7.17 19.27 -6.14
CA ALA A 255 6.41 18.27 -5.41
C ALA A 255 4.96 18.17 -5.93
N TYR A 256 4.39 19.28 -6.39
CA TYR A 256 2.99 19.36 -6.79
C TYR A 256 2.77 18.81 -8.19
N PHE A 257 1.79 17.91 -8.34
CA PHE A 257 1.47 17.30 -9.64
C PHE A 257 0.99 18.30 -10.70
N SER A 258 0.55 19.49 -10.30
CA SER A 258 0.22 20.59 -11.23
C SER A 258 1.38 20.91 -12.18
N ALA A 259 2.64 20.73 -11.75
CA ALA A 259 3.80 20.95 -12.61
C ALA A 259 3.84 20.01 -13.83
N LEU A 260 3.35 18.77 -13.68
CA LEU A 260 3.28 17.80 -14.79
C LEU A 260 2.34 18.22 -15.92
N SER A 261 1.38 19.12 -15.67
CA SER A 261 0.46 19.61 -16.72
C SER A 261 1.19 20.28 -17.90
N SER A 262 2.39 20.77 -17.65
CA SER A 262 3.25 21.46 -18.62
C SER A 262 4.29 20.54 -19.29
N VAL A 263 4.38 19.28 -18.85
CA VAL A 263 5.36 18.29 -19.33
C VAL A 263 4.80 17.59 -20.57
N SER A 264 5.62 17.49 -21.62
CA SER A 264 5.25 16.71 -22.81
C SER A 264 5.37 15.21 -22.57
N SER A 265 4.67 14.38 -23.35
CA SER A 265 4.73 12.93 -23.16
C SER A 265 6.11 12.34 -23.43
N GLU A 266 6.90 12.96 -24.31
CA GLU A 266 8.30 12.57 -24.53
C GLU A 266 9.18 12.90 -23.31
N GLN A 267 8.98 14.07 -22.70
CA GLN A 267 9.67 14.43 -21.45
C GLN A 267 9.25 13.50 -20.30
N PHE A 268 7.98 13.12 -20.23
CA PHE A 268 7.49 12.18 -19.23
C PHE A 268 8.09 10.78 -19.43
N LYS A 269 8.15 10.28 -20.67
CA LYS A 269 8.76 9.00 -21.03
C LYS A 269 10.24 8.95 -20.66
N GLN A 270 10.99 10.01 -20.99
CA GLN A 270 12.37 10.15 -20.56
C GLN A 270 12.48 10.25 -19.04
N GLY A 271 11.57 11.00 -18.40
CA GLY A 271 11.46 11.12 -16.95
C GLY A 271 11.23 9.80 -16.23
N LEU A 272 10.41 8.90 -16.79
CA LEU A 272 10.23 7.54 -16.27
C LEU A 272 11.54 6.75 -16.31
N ALA A 273 12.27 6.80 -17.44
CA ALA A 273 13.56 6.12 -17.58
C ALA A 273 14.60 6.68 -16.58
N ASP A 274 14.65 8.00 -16.42
CA ASP A 274 15.56 8.68 -15.51
C ASP A 274 15.21 8.42 -14.04
N ALA A 275 13.93 8.44 -13.70
CA ALA A 275 13.44 8.05 -12.38
C ALA A 275 13.82 6.62 -12.04
N LYS A 276 13.60 5.67 -12.96
CA LYS A 276 13.98 4.27 -12.80
C LYS A 276 15.48 4.12 -12.54
N LYS A 277 16.32 4.79 -13.34
CA LYS A 277 17.77 4.77 -13.17
C LYS A 277 18.20 5.35 -11.81
N ALA A 278 17.63 6.49 -11.43
CA ALA A 278 17.95 7.14 -10.15
C ALA A 278 17.55 6.27 -8.95
N VAL A 279 16.35 5.66 -8.98
CA VAL A 279 15.88 4.74 -7.93
C VAL A 279 16.78 3.52 -7.83
N ASN A 280 17.15 2.87 -8.95
CA ASN A 280 18.05 1.72 -8.93
C ASN A 280 19.40 2.07 -8.30
N ARG A 281 19.98 3.21 -8.68
CA ARG A 281 21.24 3.70 -8.12
C ARG A 281 21.13 3.98 -6.61
N LEU A 282 20.01 4.52 -6.15
CA LEU A 282 19.76 4.77 -4.72
C LEU A 282 19.60 3.46 -3.94
N LEU A 283 18.84 2.50 -4.45
CA LEU A 283 18.68 1.18 -3.81
C LEU A 283 20.02 0.46 -3.71
N ASN A 284 20.87 0.54 -4.74
CA ASN A 284 22.23 0.01 -4.69
C ASN A 284 23.09 0.72 -3.66
N LEU A 285 23.06 2.06 -3.63
CA LEU A 285 23.82 2.85 -2.68
C LEU A 285 23.43 2.51 -1.23
N ILE A 286 22.13 2.48 -0.96
CA ILE A 286 21.54 2.13 0.33
C ILE A 286 21.96 0.71 0.72
N ASN A 287 21.87 -0.25 -0.18
CA ASN A 287 22.29 -1.63 0.07
C ASN A 287 23.81 -1.73 0.37
N SER A 288 24.64 -1.06 -0.43
CA SER A 288 26.11 -1.14 -0.31
C SER A 288 26.66 -0.48 0.96
N TYR A 289 26.14 0.69 1.35
CA TYR A 289 26.64 1.42 2.52
C TYR A 289 25.88 1.09 3.81
N LEU A 290 24.58 0.79 3.72
CA LEU A 290 23.71 0.61 4.89
C LEU A 290 23.27 -0.84 5.08
N GLY A 291 23.47 -1.72 4.10
CA GLY A 291 23.03 -3.12 4.16
C GLY A 291 21.51 -3.29 4.18
N LEU A 292 20.74 -2.24 3.85
CA LEU A 292 19.28 -2.30 3.74
C LEU A 292 18.90 -2.84 2.37
N ASP A 293 18.23 -3.98 2.34
CA ASP A 293 18.12 -4.86 1.17
C ASP A 293 16.68 -5.31 0.86
N SER A 294 15.69 -4.83 1.62
CA SER A 294 14.29 -5.22 1.43
C SER A 294 13.32 -4.14 1.88
N ASP A 295 12.07 -4.28 1.42
CA ASP A 295 10.93 -3.42 1.75
C ASP A 295 10.70 -3.26 3.27
N GLN A 296 10.99 -4.32 4.04
CA GLN A 296 10.76 -4.35 5.50
C GLN A 296 11.73 -3.48 6.29
N VAL A 297 12.90 -3.17 5.74
CA VAL A 297 13.94 -2.36 6.40
C VAL A 297 14.23 -1.06 5.64
N LEU A 298 13.55 -0.82 4.53
CA LEU A 298 13.63 0.43 3.80
C LEU A 298 12.81 1.52 4.50
N GLY A 299 13.49 2.45 5.15
CA GLY A 299 12.87 3.61 5.78
C GLY A 299 12.49 4.72 4.79
N SER A 300 11.56 5.60 5.19
CA SER A 300 11.22 6.87 4.51
C SER A 300 11.11 6.79 2.99
N ARG A 301 10.14 6.01 2.47
CA ARG A 301 9.92 5.86 1.02
C ARG A 301 9.73 7.21 0.31
N TYR A 302 9.12 8.18 0.98
CA TYR A 302 8.87 9.52 0.43
C TYR A 302 10.09 10.45 0.41
N SER A 303 11.25 10.00 0.87
CA SER A 303 12.53 10.68 0.60
C SER A 303 13.05 10.44 -0.82
N PHE A 304 12.61 9.34 -1.47
CA PHE A 304 13.09 8.95 -2.80
C PHE A 304 12.82 9.98 -3.89
N PRO A 305 11.66 10.66 -3.99
CA PRO A 305 11.46 11.71 -4.98
C PRO A 305 12.55 12.79 -4.95
N LEU A 306 12.93 13.25 -3.76
CA LEU A 306 14.02 14.20 -3.59
C LEU A 306 15.37 13.58 -3.95
N MET A 307 15.70 12.41 -3.40
CA MET A 307 16.98 11.77 -3.63
C MET A 307 17.18 11.45 -5.12
N ALA A 308 16.11 11.01 -5.79
CA ALA A 308 16.12 10.68 -7.21
C ALA A 308 16.35 11.94 -8.05
N ARG A 309 15.69 13.05 -7.73
CA ARG A 309 15.96 14.35 -8.37
C ARG A 309 17.41 14.80 -8.14
N TYR A 310 17.91 14.69 -6.92
CA TYR A 310 19.28 15.06 -6.59
C TYR A 310 20.30 14.24 -7.41
N VAL A 311 20.17 12.92 -7.39
CA VAL A 311 21.05 12.01 -8.15
C VAL A 311 20.93 12.24 -9.66
N HIS A 312 19.72 12.49 -10.17
CA HIS A 312 19.49 12.80 -11.58
C HIS A 312 20.20 14.09 -12.01
N VAL A 313 20.04 15.19 -11.26
CA VAL A 313 20.68 16.49 -11.55
C VAL A 313 22.20 16.39 -11.45
N ARG A 314 22.72 15.65 -10.47
CA ARG A 314 24.17 15.43 -10.34
C ARG A 314 24.73 14.52 -11.43
N GLY A 315 23.92 13.61 -11.99
CA GLY A 315 24.31 12.73 -13.08
C GLY A 315 25.59 11.94 -12.77
N LYS A 316 26.61 12.08 -13.62
CA LYS A 316 27.91 11.40 -13.47
C LYS A 316 28.74 11.94 -12.32
N ASP A 317 28.44 13.14 -11.83
CA ASP A 317 29.20 13.78 -10.74
C ASP A 317 28.84 13.22 -9.35
N PHE A 318 27.79 12.39 -9.25
CA PHE A 318 27.38 11.71 -8.01
C PHE A 318 28.23 10.45 -7.71
N ASN A 319 29.55 10.54 -7.90
CA ASN A 319 30.49 9.43 -7.66
C ASN A 319 31.47 9.73 -6.50
N ASN A 320 31.29 10.86 -5.82
CA ASN A 320 32.07 11.20 -4.64
C ASN A 320 31.52 10.47 -3.40
N GLY A 321 32.34 9.61 -2.79
CA GLY A 321 31.98 8.87 -1.58
C GLY A 321 31.57 9.75 -0.40
N VAL A 322 32.16 10.95 -0.25
CA VAL A 322 31.79 11.91 0.81
C VAL A 322 30.38 12.43 0.60
N GLU A 323 30.05 12.78 -0.64
CA GLU A 323 28.72 13.27 -1.00
C GLU A 323 27.65 12.18 -0.86
N GLN A 324 27.96 10.97 -1.30
CA GLN A 324 27.09 9.80 -1.12
C GLN A 324 26.80 9.56 0.36
N GLN A 325 27.84 9.60 1.21
CA GLN A 325 27.68 9.42 2.66
C GLN A 325 26.89 10.56 3.32
N ALA A 326 27.04 11.80 2.86
CA ALA A 326 26.22 12.92 3.32
C ALA A 326 24.73 12.76 2.95
N LEU A 327 24.43 12.27 1.74
CA LEU A 327 23.06 11.96 1.32
C LEU A 327 22.47 10.85 2.18
N LEU A 328 23.24 9.79 2.45
CA LEU A 328 22.80 8.68 3.31
C LEU A 328 22.60 9.11 4.77
N TYR A 329 23.44 10.01 5.29
CA TYR A 329 23.24 10.59 6.60
C TYR A 329 21.91 11.33 6.70
N TRP A 330 21.59 12.15 5.70
CA TRP A 330 20.30 12.83 5.61
C TRP A 330 19.15 11.83 5.52
N TYR A 331 19.26 10.82 4.64
CA TYR A 331 18.26 9.75 4.46
C TYR A 331 17.98 8.99 5.77
N ILE A 332 19.02 8.66 6.54
CA ILE A 332 18.84 7.99 7.83
C ILE A 332 18.00 8.86 8.77
N HIS A 333 18.30 10.14 8.85
CA HIS A 333 17.53 11.05 9.68
C HIS A 333 16.10 11.30 9.19
N THR A 334 15.80 11.15 7.88
CA THR A 334 14.42 11.29 7.41
C THR A 334 13.51 10.18 7.93
N PHE A 335 14.01 8.94 8.05
CA PHE A 335 13.20 7.86 8.63
C PHE A 335 13.25 7.82 10.15
N LEU A 336 14.37 8.17 10.80
CA LEU A 336 14.44 8.20 12.27
C LEU A 336 13.45 9.20 12.87
N TRP A 337 13.20 10.31 12.18
CA TRP A 337 12.33 11.39 12.65
C TRP A 337 11.04 11.54 11.85
N GLY A 338 10.79 10.62 10.90
CA GLY A 338 9.60 10.61 10.04
C GLY A 338 9.32 11.96 9.40
N ARG A 339 10.29 12.46 8.65
CA ARG A 339 10.22 13.76 7.98
C ARG A 339 8.99 13.91 7.08
N TYR A 340 8.52 12.81 6.49
CA TYR A 340 7.38 12.79 5.55
C TYR A 340 6.12 12.14 6.15
N ALA A 341 6.02 12.03 7.48
CA ALA A 341 4.89 11.41 8.19
C ALA A 341 3.54 12.10 7.93
N GLY A 342 3.52 13.42 8.05
CA GLY A 342 2.27 14.20 8.15
C GLY A 342 1.88 14.97 6.90
N SER A 343 2.80 15.76 6.34
CA SER A 343 2.54 16.59 5.15
C SER A 343 3.57 16.34 4.07
N THR A 344 3.53 15.13 3.49
CA THR A 344 4.48 14.65 2.49
C THR A 344 4.75 15.68 1.39
N GLU A 345 3.69 16.27 0.82
CA GLU A 345 3.81 17.18 -0.32
C GLU A 345 4.46 18.51 0.05
N SER A 346 4.07 19.14 1.17
CA SER A 346 4.64 20.43 1.58
C SER A 346 6.10 20.30 2.04
N VAL A 347 6.42 19.23 2.77
CA VAL A 347 7.79 18.94 3.20
C VAL A 347 8.66 18.61 1.99
N LEU A 348 8.17 17.81 1.04
CA LEU A 348 8.89 17.53 -0.20
C LEU A 348 9.12 18.81 -1.02
N ALA A 349 8.13 19.71 -1.11
CA ALA A 349 8.30 20.99 -1.79
C ALA A 349 9.40 21.85 -1.15
N ARG A 350 9.42 21.94 0.19
CA ARG A 350 10.48 22.62 0.94
C ARG A 350 11.85 22.02 0.63
N ASP A 351 11.96 20.70 0.66
CA ASP A 351 13.24 20.02 0.50
C ASP A 351 13.76 20.10 -0.94
N LEU A 352 12.88 19.99 -1.94
CA LEU A 352 13.22 20.20 -3.35
C LEU A 352 13.74 21.62 -3.60
N ASN A 353 13.16 22.63 -2.95
CA ASN A 353 13.64 24.00 -3.03
C ASN A 353 15.07 24.13 -2.44
N LEU A 354 15.37 23.45 -1.33
CA LEU A 354 16.70 23.47 -0.71
C LEU A 354 17.79 22.90 -1.63
N ILE A 355 17.46 21.96 -2.52
CA ILE A 355 18.40 21.36 -3.48
C ILE A 355 18.40 22.02 -4.86
N SER A 356 17.60 23.08 -5.08
CA SER A 356 17.53 23.80 -6.35
C SER A 356 18.91 24.31 -6.83
N ASN A 357 19.78 24.68 -5.89
CA ASN A 357 21.20 24.89 -6.12
C ASN A 357 22.02 23.64 -5.72
N PRO A 358 22.68 22.93 -6.63
CA PRO A 358 23.42 21.71 -6.29
C PRO A 358 24.57 21.92 -5.28
N ASN A 359 25.17 23.11 -5.27
CA ASN A 359 26.31 23.40 -4.41
C ASN A 359 25.87 23.58 -2.96
N GLY A 360 26.40 22.76 -2.05
CA GLY A 360 26.04 22.77 -0.63
C GLY A 360 24.58 22.35 -0.36
N ALA A 361 23.95 21.65 -1.30
CA ALA A 361 22.56 21.20 -1.17
C ALA A 361 22.35 20.30 0.05
N LEU A 362 23.24 19.31 0.23
CA LEU A 362 23.16 18.37 1.35
C LEU A 362 23.41 19.07 2.69
N ASP A 363 24.32 20.03 2.75
CA ASP A 363 24.56 20.83 3.96
C ASP A 363 23.31 21.60 4.37
N ARG A 364 22.58 22.18 3.40
CA ARG A 364 21.31 22.87 3.67
C ARG A 364 20.22 21.92 4.14
N LEU A 365 20.11 20.74 3.53
CA LEU A 365 19.15 19.71 3.96
C LEU A 365 19.43 19.24 5.39
N ILE A 366 20.69 19.03 5.75
CA ILE A 366 21.11 18.63 7.10
C ILE A 366 20.87 19.78 8.10
N ALA A 367 21.21 21.02 7.72
CA ALA A 367 20.95 22.19 8.55
C ALA A 367 19.44 22.41 8.79
N ASP A 368 18.59 22.10 7.82
CA ASP A 368 17.14 22.17 7.97
C ASP A 368 16.62 21.10 8.94
N LEU A 369 17.13 19.86 8.86
CA LEU A 369 16.86 18.82 9.87
C LEU A 369 17.27 19.25 11.29
N GLN A 370 18.44 19.88 11.42
CA GLN A 370 18.94 20.41 12.70
C GLN A 370 18.08 21.58 13.21
N ARG A 371 17.49 22.38 12.32
CA ARG A 371 16.57 23.45 12.73
C ARG A 371 15.26 22.89 13.24
N ASP A 372 14.72 21.87 12.57
CA ASP A 372 13.46 21.22 12.94
C ASP A 372 13.60 20.47 14.28
N ARG A 373 14.70 19.73 14.50
CA ARG A 373 14.88 18.84 15.66
C ARG A 373 15.80 19.39 16.76
N GLY A 374 16.71 20.30 16.42
CA GLY A 374 17.87 20.63 17.25
C GLY A 374 18.99 19.62 17.05
N ASP A 375 19.41 18.95 18.13
CA ASP A 375 20.49 17.97 18.09
C ASP A 375 20.06 16.69 17.35
N LEU A 376 20.89 16.23 16.42
CA LEU A 376 20.68 14.99 15.67
C LEU A 376 21.30 13.76 16.36
N GLN A 377 22.00 13.93 17.49
CA GLN A 377 22.52 12.80 18.25
C GLN A 377 21.39 11.92 18.80
N LEU A 378 21.64 10.62 18.76
CA LEU A 378 20.77 9.60 19.33
C LEU A 378 21.06 9.43 20.83
N LYS A 379 20.02 9.40 21.64
CA LYS A 379 20.08 9.17 23.08
C LYS A 379 19.51 7.80 23.40
N ALA A 380 19.83 7.25 24.57
CA ALA A 380 19.27 5.97 25.01
C ALA A 380 17.72 5.99 25.03
N ALA A 381 17.13 7.15 25.33
CA ALA A 381 15.68 7.36 25.31
C ALA A 381 15.06 7.24 23.90
N ASP A 382 15.82 7.51 22.82
CA ASP A 382 15.30 7.36 21.45
C ASP A 382 15.05 5.88 21.08
N PHE A 383 15.65 4.94 21.83
CA PHE A 383 15.44 3.49 21.68
C PHE A 383 14.39 2.95 22.68
N GLU A 384 13.78 3.81 23.49
CA GLU A 384 12.68 3.46 24.38
C GLU A 384 11.36 3.35 23.62
N GLY A 385 10.53 2.35 23.93
CA GLY A 385 9.24 2.15 23.26
C GLY A 385 9.30 1.73 21.78
N ALA A 386 10.49 1.71 21.17
CA ALA A 386 10.66 1.25 19.80
C ALA A 386 10.35 -0.25 19.67
N THR A 387 9.48 -0.61 18.73
CA THR A 387 9.11 -2.00 18.37
C THR A 387 9.56 -2.31 16.93
N LYS A 388 9.19 -3.48 16.38
CA LYS A 388 9.48 -3.86 14.99
C LYS A 388 8.78 -2.96 13.95
N GLY A 389 7.70 -2.28 14.35
CA GLY A 389 6.99 -1.28 13.56
C GLY A 389 7.62 0.11 13.59
N ALA A 390 8.53 0.37 14.54
CA ALA A 390 9.07 1.70 14.79
C ALA A 390 10.23 2.09 13.86
N ARG A 391 10.45 3.40 13.72
CA ARG A 391 11.50 4.06 12.90
C ARG A 391 12.93 3.58 13.17
N PHE A 392 13.18 3.02 14.35
CA PHE A 392 14.49 2.58 14.80
C PHE A 392 14.77 1.10 14.49
N TYR A 393 13.77 0.32 14.07
CA TYR A 393 14.00 -1.06 13.65
C TYR A 393 14.93 -1.17 12.42
N PRO A 394 14.74 -0.39 11.34
CA PRO A 394 15.72 -0.28 10.25
C PRO A 394 17.13 0.08 10.72
N LEU A 395 17.25 0.94 11.74
CA LEU A 395 18.55 1.31 12.31
C LEU A 395 19.24 0.12 12.98
N LEU A 396 18.53 -0.70 13.75
CA LEU A 396 19.11 -1.91 14.35
C LEU A 396 19.57 -2.92 13.28
N TYR A 397 18.76 -3.11 12.24
CA TYR A 397 19.12 -3.97 11.11
C TYR A 397 20.36 -3.45 10.37
N MET A 398 20.35 -2.16 10.00
CA MET A 398 21.50 -1.47 9.41
C MET A 398 22.74 -1.65 10.28
N MET A 399 22.65 -1.35 11.57
CA MET A 399 23.78 -1.44 12.51
C MET A 399 24.38 -2.84 12.52
N THR A 400 23.55 -3.88 12.55
CA THR A 400 24.00 -5.29 12.49
C THR A 400 24.88 -5.54 11.27
N ARG A 401 24.48 -5.01 10.10
CA ARG A 401 25.22 -5.16 8.85
C ARG A 401 26.50 -4.32 8.83
N VAL A 402 26.38 -3.02 9.06
CA VAL A 402 27.50 -2.05 8.88
C VAL A 402 28.55 -2.16 9.98
N SER A 403 28.20 -2.75 11.13
CA SER A 403 29.12 -2.96 12.25
C SER A 403 29.72 -4.37 12.26
N HIS A 404 29.49 -5.16 11.21
CA HIS A 404 30.04 -6.51 11.07
C HIS A 404 29.67 -7.43 12.25
N ALA A 405 28.41 -7.38 12.70
CA ALA A 405 27.92 -8.25 13.75
C ALA A 405 28.05 -9.73 13.34
N ARG A 406 28.32 -10.61 14.31
CA ARG A 406 28.64 -12.02 14.06
C ARG A 406 27.59 -12.94 14.65
N ASP A 407 27.11 -13.88 13.84
CA ASP A 407 26.19 -14.91 14.29
C ASP A 407 26.75 -15.64 15.51
N TRP A 408 25.91 -15.82 16.54
CA TRP A 408 26.35 -16.43 17.79
C TRP A 408 26.71 -17.91 17.64
N GLY A 409 26.02 -18.65 16.77
CA GLY A 409 26.20 -20.09 16.63
C GLY A 409 27.49 -20.45 15.91
N ASN A 410 27.76 -19.79 14.78
CA ASN A 410 28.89 -20.12 13.90
C ASN A 410 30.02 -19.07 13.88
N GLY A 411 29.83 -17.89 14.48
CA GLY A 411 30.83 -16.82 14.56
C GLY A 411 31.07 -16.06 13.24
N VAL A 412 30.30 -16.36 12.19
CA VAL A 412 30.41 -15.76 10.87
C VAL A 412 29.70 -14.41 10.85
N GLU A 413 30.28 -13.44 10.15
CA GLU A 413 29.71 -12.12 9.98
C GLU A 413 28.37 -12.17 9.23
N LEU A 414 27.38 -11.42 9.73
CA LEU A 414 26.01 -11.35 9.21
C LEU A 414 25.91 -10.47 7.94
N ARG A 415 26.70 -10.80 6.92
CA ARG A 415 26.76 -10.08 5.63
C ARG A 415 25.56 -10.35 4.73
N ASN A 416 25.40 -9.49 3.73
CA ASN A 416 24.34 -9.53 2.73
C ASN A 416 24.33 -10.81 1.86
N ALA A 417 25.49 -11.46 1.68
CA ALA A 417 25.67 -12.53 0.70
C ALA A 417 25.74 -13.95 1.31
N LEU A 418 25.17 -14.20 2.49
CA LEU A 418 25.16 -15.56 3.02
C LEU A 418 24.24 -16.45 2.17
N LEU A 419 24.81 -17.47 1.53
CA LEU A 419 24.09 -18.41 0.66
C LEU A 419 23.29 -19.45 1.48
N GLY A 420 22.06 -19.74 1.06
CA GLY A 420 21.18 -20.77 1.62
C GLY A 420 20.03 -20.23 2.47
N ASN A 421 18.86 -20.91 2.44
CA ASN A 421 17.65 -20.47 3.15
C ASN A 421 17.84 -20.33 4.67
N LEU A 422 18.69 -21.19 5.26
CA LEU A 422 19.00 -21.19 6.69
C LEU A 422 19.95 -20.04 7.11
N SER A 423 20.59 -19.39 6.14
CA SER A 423 21.50 -18.27 6.35
C SER A 423 20.79 -16.91 6.33
N GLN A 424 19.46 -16.89 6.19
CA GLN A 424 18.65 -15.68 6.25
C GLN A 424 18.59 -15.14 7.68
N LEU A 425 18.53 -13.81 7.82
CA LEU A 425 18.46 -13.16 9.12
C LEU A 425 17.09 -13.36 9.75
N GLN A 426 17.07 -13.70 11.03
CA GLN A 426 15.89 -13.76 11.88
C GLN A 426 16.05 -12.84 13.07
N VAL A 427 14.95 -12.21 13.45
CA VAL A 427 14.90 -11.47 14.71
C VAL A 427 14.83 -12.47 15.86
N HIS A 428 15.79 -12.38 16.77
CA HIS A 428 15.83 -13.11 18.02
C HIS A 428 15.50 -12.17 19.19
N HIS A 429 14.50 -12.55 20.00
CA HIS A 429 14.25 -11.93 21.29
C HIS A 429 15.27 -12.45 22.29
N VAL A 430 16.21 -11.59 22.72
CA VAL A 430 17.27 -11.95 23.67
C VAL A 430 16.64 -12.58 24.91
N PHE A 431 15.69 -11.90 25.54
CA PHE A 431 14.80 -12.49 26.52
C PHE A 431 13.55 -13.05 25.82
N PRO A 432 13.28 -14.37 25.88
CA PRO A 432 12.17 -14.99 25.17
C PRO A 432 10.82 -14.41 25.55
N GLN A 433 9.97 -14.15 24.54
CA GLN A 433 8.65 -13.55 24.74
C GLN A 433 7.80 -14.33 25.74
N ALA A 434 7.79 -15.67 25.66
CA ALA A 434 6.99 -16.52 26.53
C ALA A 434 7.38 -16.38 28.01
N GLN A 435 8.67 -16.22 28.29
CA GLN A 435 9.18 -16.06 29.65
C GLN A 435 8.87 -14.67 30.20
N LEU A 436 9.02 -13.62 29.37
CA LEU A 436 8.68 -12.26 29.77
C LEU A 436 7.17 -12.09 30.05
N LYS A 437 6.31 -12.67 29.21
CA LYS A 437 4.86 -12.69 29.43
C LYS A 437 4.48 -13.39 30.73
N LYS A 438 5.08 -14.57 31.01
CA LYS A 438 4.89 -15.29 32.29
C LYS A 438 5.35 -14.47 33.50
N ALA A 439 6.40 -13.68 33.34
CA ALA A 439 6.93 -12.80 34.39
C ALA A 439 6.12 -11.49 34.57
N GLY A 440 5.05 -11.29 33.80
CA GLY A 440 4.17 -10.12 33.95
C GLY A 440 4.68 -8.85 33.28
N TYR A 441 5.70 -8.93 32.41
CA TYR A 441 6.12 -7.78 31.62
C TYR A 441 5.06 -7.43 30.58
N ASN A 442 4.82 -6.12 30.42
CA ASN A 442 3.89 -5.63 29.42
C ASN A 442 4.45 -5.82 28.00
N ARG A 443 3.60 -5.63 27.00
CA ARG A 443 4.00 -5.90 25.62
C ARG A 443 5.12 -4.98 25.10
N GLN A 444 5.08 -3.69 25.40
CA GLN A 444 6.14 -2.75 25.00
C GLN A 444 7.51 -3.20 25.51
N GLN A 445 7.54 -3.70 26.74
CA GLN A 445 8.75 -4.26 27.33
C GLN A 445 9.17 -5.51 26.57
N VAL A 446 8.26 -6.48 26.38
CA VAL A 446 8.52 -7.73 25.64
C VAL A 446 9.10 -7.50 24.24
N ASN A 447 8.51 -6.55 23.51
CA ASN A 447 8.83 -6.22 22.13
C ASN A 447 9.70 -4.96 22.00
N ALA A 448 10.44 -4.60 23.07
CA ALA A 448 11.38 -3.49 23.01
C ALA A 448 12.49 -3.80 21.99
N LEU A 449 12.87 -2.80 21.19
CA LEU A 449 13.93 -2.90 20.19
C LEU A 449 15.26 -3.34 20.83
N ALA A 450 15.54 -2.87 22.05
CA ALA A 450 16.70 -3.29 22.82
C ALA A 450 16.62 -4.75 23.33
N ASN A 451 15.50 -5.46 23.14
CA ASN A 451 15.38 -6.90 23.33
C ASN A 451 15.61 -7.69 22.03
N PHE A 452 15.75 -7.02 20.88
CA PHE A 452 15.93 -7.71 19.60
C PHE A 452 17.40 -7.79 19.21
N THR A 453 17.76 -8.87 18.53
CA THR A 453 19.03 -9.00 17.81
C THR A 453 18.77 -9.80 16.55
N PHE A 454 19.68 -9.77 15.58
CA PHE A 454 19.55 -10.57 14.36
C PHE A 454 20.52 -11.74 14.40
N LEU A 455 20.04 -12.94 14.10
CA LEU A 455 20.84 -14.17 14.02
C LEU A 455 20.46 -14.94 12.76
N THR A 456 21.23 -15.94 12.38
CA THR A 456 20.80 -16.91 11.38
C THR A 456 19.64 -17.76 11.90
N GLN A 457 18.83 -18.30 10.99
CA GLN A 457 17.70 -19.16 11.36
C GLN A 457 18.14 -20.37 12.19
N ASP A 458 19.27 -21.00 11.83
CA ASP A 458 19.80 -22.16 12.57
C ASP A 458 20.10 -21.82 14.03
N THR A 459 20.81 -20.71 14.26
CA THR A 459 21.15 -20.26 15.61
C THR A 459 19.92 -19.84 16.40
N ASN A 460 18.94 -19.18 15.77
CA ASN A 460 17.70 -18.80 16.45
C ASN A 460 16.89 -20.04 16.89
N LEU A 461 16.84 -21.08 16.06
CA LEU A 461 16.17 -22.35 16.39
C LEU A 461 16.91 -23.13 17.50
N GLU A 462 18.25 -23.10 17.52
CA GLU A 462 19.06 -23.74 18.56
C GLU A 462 18.77 -23.16 19.95
N ILE A 463 18.60 -21.83 20.05
CA ILE A 463 18.38 -21.14 21.33
C ILE A 463 16.95 -21.38 21.86
N SER A 464 15.95 -21.41 20.98
CA SER A 464 14.53 -21.60 21.34
C SER A 464 14.07 -20.58 22.40
N ASP A 465 13.58 -21.02 23.56
CA ASP A 465 13.01 -20.23 24.64
C ASP A 465 13.88 -20.22 25.91
N ALA A 466 15.18 -20.54 25.76
CA ALA A 466 16.18 -20.49 26.83
C ALA A 466 16.41 -19.05 27.32
N LEU A 467 16.71 -18.89 28.60
CA LEU A 467 16.99 -17.55 29.16
C LEU A 467 18.42 -17.09 28.83
N PRO A 468 18.66 -15.77 28.65
CA PRO A 468 19.99 -15.22 28.38
C PRO A 468 21.10 -15.72 29.30
N LYS A 469 20.78 -15.86 30.60
CA LYS A 469 21.72 -16.37 31.61
C LYS A 469 22.23 -17.78 31.32
N GLU A 470 21.46 -18.58 30.58
CA GLU A 470 21.77 -19.97 30.25
C GLU A 470 22.62 -20.07 28.98
N TYR A 471 22.26 -19.30 27.93
CA TYR A 471 22.87 -19.48 26.61
C TYR A 471 23.94 -18.43 26.26
N LEU A 472 23.86 -17.18 26.74
CA LEU A 472 24.85 -16.14 26.40
C LEU A 472 26.30 -16.52 26.80
N PRO A 473 26.58 -17.07 28.01
CA PRO A 473 27.94 -17.47 28.35
C PRO A 473 28.51 -18.56 27.43
N ILE A 474 27.64 -19.44 26.91
CA ILE A 474 28.04 -20.55 26.04
C ILE A 474 28.55 -20.01 24.71
N TYR A 475 27.79 -19.10 24.07
CA TYR A 475 28.19 -18.54 22.78
C TYR A 475 29.38 -17.59 22.89
N GLU A 476 29.48 -16.81 23.98
CA GLU A 476 30.67 -15.97 24.20
C GLU A 476 31.93 -16.81 24.43
N ALA A 477 31.82 -17.95 25.13
CA ALA A 477 32.94 -18.88 25.27
C ALA A 477 33.29 -19.60 23.96
N LYS A 478 32.28 -19.95 23.15
CA LYS A 478 32.46 -20.60 21.85
C LYS A 478 33.12 -19.67 20.83
N HIS A 479 32.72 -18.40 20.83
CA HIS A 479 33.17 -17.38 19.88
C HIS A 479 33.37 -16.04 20.60
N PRO A 480 34.56 -15.76 21.15
CA PRO A 480 34.80 -14.53 21.91
C PRO A 480 34.49 -13.24 21.13
N GLY A 481 33.80 -12.30 21.79
CA GLY A 481 33.38 -11.00 21.27
C GLY A 481 32.13 -11.04 20.39
N VAL A 482 31.40 -12.17 20.29
CA VAL A 482 30.12 -12.19 19.54
C VAL A 482 29.06 -11.39 20.26
N LEU A 483 29.01 -11.39 21.60
CA LEU A 483 28.04 -10.60 22.35
C LEU A 483 28.29 -9.09 22.19
N GLU A 484 29.55 -8.67 22.26
CA GLU A 484 29.95 -7.26 22.05
C GLU A 484 29.57 -6.78 20.65
N SER A 485 29.70 -7.65 19.63
CA SER A 485 29.33 -7.32 18.25
C SER A 485 27.83 -7.04 18.04
N HIS A 486 26.99 -7.40 19.02
CA HIS A 486 25.55 -7.14 19.05
C HIS A 486 25.14 -6.11 20.12
N TRP A 487 26.10 -5.40 20.71
CA TRP A 487 25.90 -4.43 21.79
C TRP A 487 25.19 -5.02 23.01
N MET A 488 25.50 -6.27 23.35
CA MET A 488 24.99 -6.91 24.55
C MET A 488 25.71 -6.37 25.80
N PRO A 489 24.98 -6.01 26.87
CA PRO A 489 25.58 -5.81 28.18
C PRO A 489 26.34 -7.06 28.63
N LEU A 490 27.64 -6.94 28.87
CA LEU A 490 28.52 -8.05 29.25
C LEU A 490 28.48 -8.40 30.75
N ASP A 491 27.81 -7.56 31.56
CA ASP A 491 27.60 -7.84 32.97
C ASP A 491 26.56 -8.96 33.13
N ALA A 492 27.01 -10.14 33.55
CA ALA A 492 26.17 -11.32 33.73
C ALA A 492 25.07 -11.14 34.80
N ALA A 493 25.20 -10.15 35.69
CA ALA A 493 24.14 -9.80 36.62
C ALA A 493 22.87 -9.32 35.89
N LEU A 494 23.01 -8.72 34.70
CA LEU A 494 21.89 -8.19 33.91
C LEU A 494 21.13 -9.27 33.12
N TRP A 495 21.58 -10.51 33.10
CA TRP A 495 21.02 -11.56 32.24
C TRP A 495 19.84 -12.33 32.87
N SER A 496 19.46 -12.00 34.10
CA SER A 496 18.32 -12.60 34.78
C SER A 496 17.01 -11.83 34.53
N LEU A 497 15.87 -12.53 34.62
CA LEU A 497 14.55 -11.96 34.35
C LEU A 497 14.20 -10.77 35.26
N ASP A 498 14.68 -10.75 36.50
CA ASP A 498 14.47 -9.65 37.45
C ASP A 498 15.28 -8.39 37.10
N GLN A 499 16.38 -8.53 36.33
CA GLN A 499 17.21 -7.42 35.86
C GLN A 499 16.85 -6.96 34.45
N TYR A 500 15.77 -7.49 33.86
CA TYR A 500 15.38 -7.18 32.48
C TYR A 500 15.23 -5.67 32.18
N PRO A 501 14.60 -4.84 33.04
CA PRO A 501 14.57 -3.39 32.81
C PRO A 501 15.96 -2.74 32.78
N ALA A 502 16.86 -3.17 33.67
CA ALA A 502 18.23 -2.68 33.72
C ALA A 502 19.05 -3.13 32.50
N PHE A 503 18.84 -4.36 32.04
CA PHE A 503 19.40 -4.87 30.78
C PHE A 503 18.99 -3.99 29.60
N LEU A 504 17.68 -3.72 29.45
CA LEU A 504 17.17 -2.88 28.38
C LEU A 504 17.78 -1.46 28.45
N ALA A 505 17.82 -0.85 29.63
CA ALA A 505 18.41 0.48 29.80
C ALA A 505 19.88 0.49 29.37
N LYS A 506 20.67 -0.50 29.83
CA LYS A 506 22.09 -0.56 29.48
C LYS A 506 22.31 -0.80 27.99
N ARG A 507 21.51 -1.68 27.39
CA ARG A 507 21.60 -1.99 25.97
C ARG A 507 21.24 -0.78 25.09
N ARG A 508 20.24 0.01 25.49
CA ARG A 508 19.90 1.28 24.81
C ARG A 508 21.06 2.27 24.79
N GLU A 509 21.82 2.40 25.87
CA GLU A 509 23.02 3.23 25.89
C GLU A 509 24.07 2.77 24.87
N LEU A 510 24.35 1.47 24.83
CA LEU A 510 25.33 0.88 23.91
C LEU A 510 24.91 1.07 22.45
N LEU A 511 23.63 0.82 22.15
CA LEU A 511 23.06 1.05 20.82
C LEU A 511 23.17 2.52 20.40
N ALA A 512 22.79 3.46 21.27
CA ALA A 512 22.88 4.88 20.98
C ALA A 512 24.33 5.33 20.72
N GLN A 513 25.29 4.86 21.53
CA GLN A 513 26.71 5.18 21.34
C GLN A 513 27.23 4.66 20.00
N ALA A 514 26.92 3.41 19.66
CA ALA A 514 27.35 2.80 18.41
C ALA A 514 26.70 3.45 17.18
N ALA A 515 25.39 3.73 17.24
CA ALA A 515 24.67 4.43 16.18
C ALA A 515 25.26 5.82 15.92
N ASN A 516 25.52 6.60 16.97
CA ASN A 516 26.16 7.92 16.83
C ASN A 516 27.59 7.83 16.27
N LYS A 517 28.35 6.79 16.62
CA LYS A 517 29.70 6.57 16.06
C LYS A 517 29.61 6.35 14.55
N PHE A 518 28.68 5.51 14.11
CA PHE A 518 28.44 5.27 12.68
C PHE A 518 27.95 6.54 11.96
N LEU A 519 26.95 7.23 12.50
CA LEU A 519 26.43 8.48 11.92
C LEU A 519 27.52 9.55 11.75
N LYS A 520 28.45 9.67 12.71
CA LYS A 520 29.61 10.55 12.60
C LYS A 520 30.58 10.13 11.48
N SER A 521 30.76 8.83 11.25
CA SER A 521 31.62 8.35 10.16
C SER A 521 31.09 8.68 8.76
N LEU A 522 29.75 8.76 8.59
CA LEU A 522 29.12 9.18 7.35
C LEU A 522 29.38 10.66 7.05
N VAL A 523 29.17 11.55 8.03
CA VAL A 523 29.46 12.99 7.87
C VAL A 523 30.95 13.24 7.63
N GLY A 524 31.81 12.44 8.26
CA GLY A 524 33.27 12.50 8.06
C GLY A 524 33.76 11.94 6.72
N GLY A 525 32.91 11.28 5.93
CA GLY A 525 33.30 10.66 4.66
C GLY A 525 34.30 9.52 4.80
N THR A 526 34.33 8.87 5.98
CA THR A 526 35.38 7.91 6.36
C THR A 526 35.07 6.45 6.01
N ILE A 527 33.85 6.17 5.52
CA ILE A 527 33.46 4.81 5.13
C ILE A 527 34.02 4.51 3.73
N THR A 528 34.76 3.41 3.62
CA THR A 528 35.22 2.91 2.32
C THR A 528 34.07 2.23 1.59
N ALA A 529 33.75 2.68 0.38
CA ALA A 529 32.76 2.02 -0.47
C ALA A 529 33.18 0.56 -0.74
N PRO A 530 32.25 -0.41 -0.74
CA PRO A 530 32.53 -1.75 -1.27
C PRO A 530 33.02 -1.63 -2.71
N SER A 531 34.10 -2.34 -3.04
CA SER A 531 34.63 -2.42 -4.39
C SER A 531 33.57 -3.08 -5.28
N GLU A 532 33.10 -2.36 -6.30
CA GLU A 532 32.06 -2.73 -7.28
C GLU A 532 30.61 -2.41 -6.86
N THR A 533 30.08 -1.31 -7.41
CA THR A 533 28.65 -1.12 -7.63
C THR A 533 28.42 -1.24 -9.13
N PRO A 534 27.66 -2.23 -9.63
CA PRO A 534 27.19 -2.17 -11.01
C PRO A 534 26.19 -1.01 -11.07
N GLU A 535 26.45 -0.01 -11.92
CA GLU A 535 25.63 1.21 -12.00
C GLU A 535 24.16 0.94 -12.38
N ASP A 536 23.79 -0.29 -12.80
CA ASP A 536 22.44 -0.64 -13.28
C ASP A 536 21.86 -1.98 -12.78
N SER A 537 22.47 -2.69 -11.82
CA SER A 537 21.88 -3.94 -11.28
C SER A 537 21.18 -3.69 -9.95
N LEU A 538 19.92 -4.09 -9.78
CA LEU A 538 19.26 -4.06 -8.47
C LEU A 538 19.97 -5.01 -7.48
N PRO A 539 19.94 -4.70 -6.17
CA PRO A 539 20.47 -5.64 -5.19
C PRO A 539 19.63 -6.91 -5.19
N THR A 540 20.27 -8.07 -4.98
CA THR A 540 19.55 -9.31 -4.69
C THR A 540 18.94 -9.17 -3.30
N GLY A 541 17.61 -8.98 -3.23
CA GLY A 541 16.94 -8.74 -1.95
C GLY A 541 17.24 -9.83 -0.92
N GLY A 542 17.78 -9.41 0.22
CA GLY A 542 17.94 -10.27 1.38
C GLY A 542 16.60 -10.43 2.08
N ALA A 543 16.19 -11.67 2.37
CA ALA A 543 15.00 -11.92 3.16
C ALA A 543 15.36 -11.92 4.65
N ILE A 544 14.68 -11.08 5.43
CA ILE A 544 14.50 -11.35 6.85
C ILE A 544 13.39 -12.39 6.92
N VAL A 545 13.68 -13.58 7.46
CA VAL A 545 12.61 -14.56 7.67
C VAL A 545 11.72 -14.02 8.75
N ASP A 546 10.48 -13.81 8.34
CA ASP A 546 9.58 -12.94 9.03
C ASP A 546 8.96 -13.60 10.25
N ASP A 547 8.85 -12.81 11.31
CA ASP A 547 8.19 -13.21 12.55
C ASP A 547 6.67 -13.23 12.35
N SER A 548 5.93 -13.87 13.25
CA SER A 548 4.48 -14.11 13.07
C SER A 548 3.64 -12.84 12.79
N GLU A 549 4.06 -11.67 13.26
CA GLU A 549 3.30 -10.42 13.21
C GLU A 549 3.27 -9.75 11.83
N ILE A 550 4.41 -9.58 11.17
CA ILE A 550 4.44 -8.96 9.83
C ILE A 550 3.91 -9.96 8.79
N ASN A 551 4.09 -11.27 8.98
CA ASN A 551 3.39 -12.28 8.19
C ASN A 551 1.88 -12.11 8.33
N VAL A 552 1.37 -11.88 9.54
CA VAL A 552 -0.05 -11.59 9.76
C VAL A 552 -0.48 -10.27 9.09
N LEU A 553 0.31 -9.20 9.13
CA LEU A 553 0.00 -7.94 8.42
C LEU A 553 0.03 -8.12 6.89
N ASN A 554 1.00 -8.87 6.37
CA ASN A 554 1.10 -9.23 4.96
C ASN A 554 -0.05 -10.13 4.54
N GLU A 555 -0.47 -11.08 5.39
CA GLU A 555 -1.65 -11.90 5.17
C GLU A 555 -2.93 -11.06 5.24
N VAL A 556 -2.99 -10.03 6.08
CA VAL A 556 -4.09 -9.05 6.09
C VAL A 556 -4.10 -8.27 4.79
N ASN A 557 -2.97 -7.72 4.35
CA ASN A 557 -2.87 -7.02 3.07
C ASN A 557 -3.16 -7.95 1.89
N ALA A 558 -2.67 -9.19 1.90
CA ALA A 558 -2.95 -10.20 0.88
C ALA A 558 -4.41 -10.64 0.90
N TRP A 559 -5.04 -10.73 2.08
CA TRP A 559 -6.47 -10.99 2.24
C TRP A 559 -7.30 -9.82 1.74
N LEU A 560 -6.95 -8.58 2.09
CA LEU A 560 -7.55 -7.37 1.58
C LEU A 560 -7.37 -7.28 0.07
N ASN A 561 -6.19 -7.59 -0.46
CA ASN A 561 -5.89 -7.63 -1.89
C ASN A 561 -6.68 -8.77 -2.58
N ALA A 562 -6.87 -9.92 -1.94
CA ALA A 562 -7.75 -10.99 -2.43
C ALA A 562 -9.24 -10.59 -2.43
N LEU A 563 -9.63 -9.68 -1.51
CA LEU A 563 -10.91 -8.98 -1.49
C LEU A 563 -10.91 -7.72 -2.37
N GLN A 564 -9.74 -7.36 -2.92
CA GLN A 564 -9.41 -6.17 -3.68
C GLN A 564 -9.84 -4.85 -3.02
N LEU A 565 -9.56 -4.75 -1.73
CA LEU A 565 -9.52 -3.52 -0.95
C LEU A 565 -8.08 -2.97 -0.97
N PRO A 566 -7.89 -1.64 -0.80
CA PRO A 566 -6.56 -1.05 -0.78
C PRO A 566 -5.70 -1.69 0.32
N GLU A 567 -4.42 -1.91 0.01
CA GLU A 567 -3.44 -2.29 1.03
C GLU A 567 -3.22 -1.14 2.01
N GLY A 568 -3.08 -1.49 3.28
CA GLY A 568 -2.77 -0.51 4.31
C GLY A 568 -1.37 0.05 4.08
N ASP A 569 -1.22 1.34 4.34
CA ASP A 569 0.09 1.95 4.48
C ASP A 569 0.75 1.34 5.71
N SER A 570 1.82 0.57 5.48
CA SER A 570 2.57 -0.08 6.53
C SER A 570 3.40 0.94 7.30
N ARG A 571 3.42 0.81 8.63
CA ARG A 571 4.10 1.75 9.53
C ARG A 571 3.69 3.20 9.27
N TYR A 572 2.39 3.41 9.08
CA TYR A 572 1.84 4.74 8.82
C TYR A 572 2.01 5.63 10.04
N GLU A 573 2.44 6.86 9.84
CA GLU A 573 2.78 7.75 10.94
C GLU A 573 1.66 8.77 11.16
N LEU A 574 0.99 8.64 12.29
CA LEU A 574 -0.04 9.57 12.71
C LEU A 574 0.61 10.82 13.31
N THR A 575 0.26 11.99 12.78
CA THR A 575 0.84 13.27 13.21
C THR A 575 -0.23 14.24 13.69
N SER A 576 0.18 15.14 14.59
CA SER A 576 -0.61 16.29 15.00
C SER A 576 -0.62 17.36 13.91
N GLU A 577 -1.52 18.34 14.02
CA GLU A 577 -1.55 19.52 13.13
C GLU A 577 -0.23 20.32 13.13
N GLN A 578 0.59 20.15 14.17
CA GLN A 578 1.90 20.80 14.34
C GLN A 578 3.05 19.94 13.80
N GLY A 579 2.75 18.78 13.21
CA GLY A 579 3.74 17.86 12.65
C GLY A 579 4.44 16.96 13.67
N GLU A 580 4.02 16.99 14.94
CA GLU A 580 4.51 16.06 15.96
C GLU A 580 3.89 14.68 15.76
N VAL A 581 4.68 13.62 15.95
CA VAL A 581 4.23 12.26 15.68
C VAL A 581 3.57 11.72 16.93
N LEU A 582 2.28 11.42 16.81
CA LEU A 582 1.45 10.94 17.90
C LEU A 582 1.51 9.41 18.04
N ALA A 583 1.65 8.69 16.91
CA ALA A 583 1.67 7.23 16.86
C ALA A 583 2.25 6.70 15.53
N THR A 584 2.79 5.48 15.52
CA THR A 584 3.08 4.72 14.30
C THR A 584 2.13 3.52 14.25
N LEU A 585 1.41 3.36 13.14
CA LEU A 585 0.32 2.41 12.97
C LEU A 585 0.81 1.26 12.08
N ASP A 586 0.55 0.01 12.46
CA ASP A 586 1.06 -1.15 11.71
C ASP A 586 0.54 -1.18 10.28
N LEU A 587 -0.77 -1.01 10.11
CA LEU A 587 -1.41 -0.71 8.84
C LEU A 587 -2.42 0.42 9.04
N ALA A 588 -2.40 1.39 8.14
CA ALA A 588 -3.42 2.44 8.13
C ALA A 588 -4.01 2.65 6.74
N TRP A 589 -5.26 3.09 6.75
CA TRP A 589 -5.99 3.57 5.59
C TRP A 589 -6.44 4.99 5.92
N PRO A 590 -5.59 6.01 5.68
CA PRO A 590 -5.87 7.40 6.04
C PRO A 590 -7.12 7.94 5.36
N ASN A 591 -7.38 7.49 4.13
CA ASN A 591 -8.58 7.84 3.39
C ASN A 591 -9.73 6.83 3.60
N GLY A 592 -9.55 5.93 4.57
CA GLY A 592 -10.42 4.77 4.82
C GLY A 592 -10.19 3.62 3.84
N LEU A 593 -10.72 2.44 4.18
CA LEU A 593 -10.70 1.25 3.30
C LEU A 593 -11.49 1.45 2.00
N GLN A 594 -12.36 2.47 1.98
CA GLN A 594 -13.12 2.95 0.84
C GLN A 594 -12.95 4.47 0.77
N GLU A 595 -12.08 4.92 -0.12
CA GLU A 595 -11.68 6.33 -0.23
C GLU A 595 -12.89 7.27 -0.37
N GLY A 596 -13.09 8.13 0.64
CA GLY A 596 -14.19 9.09 0.72
C GLY A 596 -15.56 8.51 1.13
N LEU A 597 -15.64 7.23 1.49
CA LEU A 597 -16.88 6.54 1.90
C LEU A 597 -16.78 5.89 3.28
N SER A 598 -15.60 5.42 3.66
CA SER A 598 -15.30 4.95 5.02
C SER A 598 -14.44 5.98 5.74
N GLN A 599 -14.64 6.11 7.05
CA GLN A 599 -13.72 6.86 7.89
C GLN A 599 -12.30 6.25 7.87
N PRO A 600 -11.26 6.99 8.24
CA PRO A 600 -9.91 6.46 8.34
C PRO A 600 -9.89 5.21 9.21
N VAL A 601 -9.15 4.18 8.80
CA VAL A 601 -9.07 2.90 9.52
C VAL A 601 -7.62 2.59 9.86
N ALA A 602 -7.37 1.97 11.01
CA ALA A 602 -6.06 1.45 11.37
C ALA A 602 -6.18 0.02 11.92
N LEU A 603 -5.24 -0.83 11.55
CA LEU A 603 -4.97 -2.08 12.25
C LEU A 603 -3.71 -1.85 13.07
N LEU A 604 -3.85 -1.99 14.38
CA LEU A 604 -2.81 -1.80 15.36
C LEU A 604 -2.62 -3.15 16.03
N LEU A 605 -1.70 -3.95 15.49
CA LEU A 605 -1.34 -5.19 16.14
C LEU A 605 -0.54 -4.84 17.37
N ASP A 606 -1.32 -4.77 18.44
CA ASP A 606 -0.85 -4.74 19.80
C ASP A 606 0.03 -3.53 20.16
N GLU A 607 -0.54 -2.37 19.82
CA GLU A 607 -0.11 -1.05 20.22
C GLU A 607 -0.61 -0.67 21.62
N THR A 608 -0.23 0.51 22.07
CA THR A 608 -0.43 1.01 23.45
C THR A 608 -1.77 1.70 23.62
N ASP A 609 -2.30 1.79 24.84
CA ASP A 609 -3.54 2.57 25.10
C ASP A 609 -3.38 4.07 24.80
N GLU A 610 -2.15 4.58 24.85
CA GLU A 610 -1.79 5.93 24.44
C GLU A 610 -1.86 6.06 22.90
N THR A 611 -1.31 5.08 22.17
CA THR A 611 -1.41 4.95 20.71
C THR A 611 -2.88 4.87 20.29
N HIS A 612 -3.66 4.01 20.96
CA HIS A 612 -5.10 3.86 20.75
C HIS A 612 -5.84 5.18 20.95
N SER A 613 -5.53 5.90 22.03
CA SER A 613 -6.12 7.20 22.34
C SER A 613 -5.77 8.25 21.29
N ALA A 614 -4.51 8.30 20.85
CA ALA A 614 -4.04 9.21 19.81
C ALA A 614 -4.72 8.94 18.46
N VAL A 615 -4.82 7.67 18.06
CA VAL A 615 -5.48 7.21 16.83
C VAL A 615 -6.95 7.58 16.84
N ASN A 616 -7.63 7.32 17.96
CA ASN A 616 -9.03 7.67 18.14
C ASN A 616 -9.27 9.19 18.10
N GLN A 617 -8.40 9.98 18.75
CA GLN A 617 -8.47 11.44 18.71
C GLN A 617 -8.26 12.01 17.31
N ALA A 618 -7.43 11.35 16.49
CA ALA A 618 -7.23 11.72 15.10
C ALA A 618 -8.36 11.22 14.16
N GLY A 619 -9.43 10.65 14.70
CA GLY A 619 -10.62 10.25 13.94
C GLY A 619 -10.50 8.92 13.20
N TYR A 620 -9.51 8.09 13.54
CA TYR A 620 -9.37 6.75 12.99
C TYR A 620 -10.22 5.74 13.76
N LEU A 621 -10.91 4.87 13.03
CA LEU A 621 -11.40 3.61 13.56
C LEU A 621 -10.24 2.63 13.64
N TYR A 622 -9.90 2.15 14.83
CA TYR A 622 -8.79 1.22 14.98
C TYR A 622 -9.22 -0.15 15.48
N PHE A 623 -8.45 -1.17 15.10
CA PHE A 623 -8.63 -2.55 15.50
C PHE A 623 -7.34 -3.08 16.11
N THR A 624 -7.45 -3.81 17.21
CA THR A 624 -6.29 -4.34 17.95
C THR A 624 -5.95 -5.78 17.59
N ASP A 625 -6.79 -6.43 16.79
CA ASP A 625 -6.61 -7.80 16.35
C ASP A 625 -7.16 -8.01 14.93
N VAL A 626 -6.59 -8.98 14.24
CA VAL A 626 -6.99 -9.29 12.85
C VAL A 626 -8.41 -9.80 12.75
N SER A 627 -8.93 -10.52 13.75
CA SER A 627 -10.26 -11.11 13.65
C SER A 627 -11.34 -10.03 13.71
N SER A 628 -11.22 -9.07 14.61
CA SER A 628 -12.13 -7.93 14.72
C SER A 628 -12.05 -7.01 13.51
N PHE A 629 -10.83 -6.75 13.00
CA PHE A 629 -10.64 -6.02 11.74
C PHE A 629 -11.32 -6.73 10.58
N LYS A 630 -11.05 -8.04 10.39
CA LYS A 630 -11.68 -8.83 9.33
C LYS A 630 -13.20 -8.83 9.46
N ALA A 631 -13.74 -8.97 10.67
CA ALA A 631 -15.18 -8.92 10.91
C ALA A 631 -15.79 -7.55 10.58
N TYR A 632 -15.11 -6.44 10.89
CA TYR A 632 -15.53 -5.11 10.46
C TYR A 632 -15.50 -4.98 8.95
N VAL A 633 -14.41 -5.41 8.31
CA VAL A 633 -14.31 -5.38 6.86
C VAL A 633 -15.41 -6.21 6.22
N GLU A 634 -15.69 -7.40 6.73
CA GLU A 634 -16.76 -8.26 6.24
C GLU A 634 -18.14 -7.62 6.47
N ARG A 635 -18.45 -7.11 7.67
CA ARG A 635 -19.80 -6.62 8.02
C ARG A 635 -20.09 -5.19 7.59
N ASN A 636 -19.12 -4.30 7.68
CA ASN A 636 -19.31 -2.87 7.54
C ASN A 636 -18.71 -2.32 6.25
N VAL A 637 -17.68 -2.99 5.69
CA VAL A 637 -17.07 -2.60 4.42
C VAL A 637 -17.62 -3.45 3.26
N LEU A 638 -17.95 -4.73 3.52
CA LEU A 638 -18.44 -5.69 2.53
C LEU A 638 -19.90 -6.16 2.76
N ALA A 639 -20.54 -5.75 3.86
CA ALA A 639 -21.93 -6.09 4.24
C ALA A 639 -22.30 -7.59 4.25
N VAL A 640 -21.39 -8.44 4.72
CA VAL A 640 -21.61 -9.87 4.95
C VAL A 640 -22.24 -10.07 6.33
N GLU A 641 -23.51 -10.46 6.40
CA GLU A 641 -24.18 -10.80 7.66
C GLU A 641 -23.84 -12.23 8.11
N HIS A 642 -23.34 -12.39 9.34
CA HIS A 642 -23.30 -13.69 10.02
C HIS A 642 -24.60 -13.90 10.79
N GLY A 643 -25.30 -14.99 10.49
CA GLY A 643 -26.51 -15.38 11.20
C GLY A 643 -26.22 -15.60 12.69
N SER A 644 -26.88 -14.82 13.54
CA SER A 644 -26.86 -15.00 14.99
C SER A 644 -27.39 -16.39 15.33
N ALA A 645 -26.52 -17.26 15.84
CA ALA A 645 -26.95 -18.45 16.55
C ALA A 645 -27.69 -18.00 17.81
N VAL A 646 -29.02 -18.00 17.75
CA VAL A 646 -29.86 -17.92 18.93
C VAL A 646 -29.64 -19.22 19.70
N SER A 647 -28.95 -19.08 20.83
CA SER A 647 -28.95 -20.05 21.91
C SER A 647 -30.39 -20.39 22.30
N SER A 648 -30.80 -21.62 22.03
CA SER A 648 -31.92 -22.27 22.70
C SER A 648 -31.35 -23.43 23.52
N ASN A 649 -31.67 -23.38 24.82
CA ASN A 649 -31.31 -24.31 25.90
C ASN A 649 -31.16 -25.78 25.53
#